data_AF-A0A847HKU9-F1
#
_entry.id   AF-A0A847HKU9-F1
#
_cell.length_a   1.000
_cell.length_b   1.000
_cell.length_c   1.000
_cell.angle_alpha   90.00
_cell.angle_beta   90.00
_cell.angle_gamma   90.00
#
_symmetry.space_group_name_H-M   'P 1'
#
loop_
_entity.id
_entity.type
_entity.pdbx_description
1 polymer ?
#
loop_
_entity_poly.entity_id
_entity_poly.type
_entity_poly.pdbx_seq_one_letter_code
_entity_poly.pdbx_strand_id
1 'polypeptide(L)'
;MIKRDCNIRLCWQTGGLAVIFLVGLAVLLAPATSASAAEMNADSDDVFLERVQRQSFQYFVECVNPANGLVMDKALNLPAGSEPVDFSYSAATIAGVGFALSVYPVGVERGWMKREKAVELTRTTLGFFAKKMEHKHGFFYHFVDMNTGARAMNCEISSIDTALFLAGALFAAQYYQHSEIQQLAQQLYKRVDWAWMCNGNRFPSMGWTPENGFIKASWDHYSEGLLLYILALGAPEHALPAEAWNFRRLWGRYKEHEYLINQPLFTHQFPQVWLDLRGKRDAYANYFASSIQATLANRQFCLDLRQSYKTFSENRWGLTACIGPDNYHAYGAPPNPAVVDGTVAPAGAACSIVFTPQLAIDALREYYGSTTLPDDIKTRLHGRFGLSDSFNLDRDFVASETFAINQGPMLLMIENHRSGLIWKHFMQIPTVTQAMQKAGFKPDAADTDSLETATVYETAAFMPHLRPVYEARFLKEEYSLASASFADPIWEAATRMVLDKNLLQIISKPPANLDFQMHWQMLHDSESIFFRFDVRDTTLHAENADERMYHDDCIEIYLNSRNEKFSWNGEHDYQIIVSPDAEGQKLRVKEFCKGTQLTNQLQSRFQRLPDGYSAIIEIPKKAFGLAAAERFAASIAAHDVDASGTVDMKYCWFFTQPETILAEVKLLQDN
;
A
#
# COMPACT_ATOMS: atom_id res chain seq x y z
N MET A 1 17.19 3.18 54.65
CA MET A 1 17.99 2.65 55.78
C MET A 1 17.54 3.39 57.03
N ILE A 2 17.20 2.66 58.10
CA ILE A 2 16.75 3.17 59.43
C ILE A 2 15.28 3.67 59.40
N LYS A 3 14.31 2.77 59.68
CA LYS A 3 13.73 2.43 61.00
C LYS A 3 12.86 3.60 61.52
N ARG A 4 11.64 3.43 62.01
CA ARG A 4 10.93 2.26 62.54
C ARG A 4 9.51 2.74 62.89
N ASP A 5 8.58 1.79 62.88
CA ASP A 5 7.56 1.51 63.90
C ASP A 5 6.71 2.66 64.49
N CYS A 6 5.48 2.47 64.95
CA CYS A 6 4.43 1.46 64.89
C CYS A 6 3.39 2.00 65.90
N ASN A 7 2.15 1.53 65.80
CA ASN A 7 1.13 1.53 66.88
C ASN A 7 0.40 2.85 67.18
N ILE A 8 -0.92 3.00 66.98
CA ILE A 8 -2.13 2.24 67.43
C ILE A 8 -2.83 2.94 68.62
N ARG A 9 -4.18 2.99 68.50
CA ARG A 9 -5.28 3.26 69.47
C ARG A 9 -5.71 4.73 69.66
N LEU A 10 -6.95 5.08 69.26
CA LEU A 10 -8.26 4.90 69.97
C LEU A 10 -8.20 5.54 71.37
N CYS A 11 -9.10 6.43 71.83
CA CYS A 11 -10.53 6.60 71.57
C CYS A 11 -10.99 7.95 72.22
N TRP A 12 -12.01 8.62 71.65
CA TRP A 12 -13.25 9.19 72.27
C TRP A 12 -13.11 10.01 73.58
N GLN A 13 -13.77 11.14 73.87
CA GLN A 13 -15.10 11.71 73.60
C GLN A 13 -15.13 13.04 74.42
N THR A 14 -15.80 14.15 74.09
CA THR A 14 -17.18 14.52 74.46
C THR A 14 -17.33 16.04 74.29
N GLY A 15 -18.53 16.53 73.94
CA GLY A 15 -18.94 17.91 74.20
C GLY A 15 -20.06 18.40 73.29
N GLY A 16 -21.29 17.97 73.56
CA GLY A 16 -22.48 18.50 72.90
C GLY A 16 -22.98 19.79 73.55
N LEU A 17 -23.66 20.63 72.75
CA LEU A 17 -24.68 21.57 73.22
C LEU A 17 -25.83 21.66 72.20
N ALA A 18 -27.01 21.26 72.69
CA ALA A 18 -28.40 21.73 72.44
C ALA A 18 -28.69 22.51 71.12
N VAL A 19 -29.47 22.00 70.13
CA VAL A 19 -30.96 21.85 70.00
C VAL A 19 -31.65 23.25 69.93
N ILE A 20 -32.32 23.69 68.84
CA ILE A 20 -33.72 23.41 68.42
C ILE A 20 -34.06 24.07 67.04
N PHE A 21 -34.73 23.27 66.18
CA PHE A 21 -35.72 23.54 65.09
C PHE A 21 -35.60 24.73 64.11
N LEU A 22 -35.71 24.44 62.80
CA LEU A 22 -36.89 24.78 61.98
C LEU A 22 -36.82 24.22 60.54
N VAL A 23 -37.85 23.43 60.21
CA VAL A 23 -38.63 23.35 58.96
C VAL A 23 -37.90 23.24 57.61
N GLY A 24 -38.23 22.14 56.91
CA GLY A 24 -37.79 21.83 55.57
C GLY A 24 -38.36 22.75 54.49
N LEU A 25 -37.52 22.95 53.47
CA LEU A 25 -37.90 23.34 52.13
C LEU A 25 -37.30 22.30 51.18
N ALA A 26 -38.15 21.48 50.57
CA ALA A 26 -37.75 20.57 49.51
C ALA A 26 -37.40 21.40 48.27
N VAL A 27 -36.11 21.64 48.06
CA VAL A 27 -35.60 22.06 46.74
C VAL A 27 -35.32 20.78 45.96
N LEU A 28 -36.14 20.51 44.96
CA LEU A 28 -35.83 19.62 43.85
C LEU A 28 -34.58 20.18 43.15
N LEU A 29 -33.40 19.78 43.60
CA LEU A 29 -32.20 19.84 42.80
C LEU A 29 -32.32 18.72 41.77
N ALA A 30 -32.80 19.07 40.58
CA ALA A 30 -32.55 18.26 39.39
C ALA A 30 -31.04 17.98 39.33
N PRO A 31 -30.60 16.73 39.10
CA PRO A 31 -29.18 16.50 38.87
C PRO A 31 -28.82 17.23 37.58
N ALA A 32 -27.98 18.26 37.70
CA ALA A 32 -27.28 18.82 36.56
C ALA A 32 -26.56 17.65 35.88
N THR A 33 -27.05 17.33 34.69
CA THR A 33 -26.60 16.24 33.85
C THR A 33 -25.09 16.29 33.71
N SER A 34 -24.43 15.18 34.05
CA SER A 34 -23.10 14.87 33.57
C SER A 34 -23.15 14.78 32.05
N ALA A 35 -23.06 15.92 31.37
CA ALA A 35 -22.55 15.95 30.00
C ALA A 35 -21.15 15.37 30.10
N SER A 36 -21.00 14.10 29.70
CA SER A 36 -19.84 13.30 30.07
C SER A 36 -18.63 13.77 29.27
N ALA A 37 -17.40 13.53 29.77
CA ALA A 37 -16.18 13.85 29.05
C ALA A 37 -16.14 13.30 27.61
N ALA A 38 -16.91 12.23 27.32
CA ALA A 38 -17.07 11.70 25.97
C ALA A 38 -17.86 12.63 25.03
N GLU A 39 -18.88 13.33 25.52
CA GLU A 39 -19.65 14.31 24.73
C GLU A 39 -18.79 15.56 24.45
N MET A 40 -18.04 16.04 25.44
CA MET A 40 -17.09 17.15 25.24
C MET A 40 -15.95 16.80 24.29
N ASN A 41 -15.44 15.56 24.34
CA ASN A 41 -14.44 15.07 23.40
C ASN A 41 -15.02 14.91 21.99
N ALA A 42 -16.24 14.39 21.85
CA ALA A 42 -16.93 14.29 20.55
C ALA A 42 -17.18 15.66 19.91
N ASP A 43 -17.60 16.66 20.69
CA ASP A 43 -17.74 18.04 20.20
C ASP A 43 -16.38 18.63 19.79
N SER A 44 -15.31 18.31 20.52
CA SER A 44 -13.94 18.72 20.17
C SER A 44 -13.43 18.04 18.90
N ASP A 45 -13.80 16.77 18.68
CA ASP A 45 -13.48 16.01 17.46
C ASP A 45 -14.26 16.54 16.26
N ASP A 46 -15.54 16.83 16.40
CA ASP A 46 -16.35 17.36 15.30
C ASP A 46 -15.85 18.73 14.82
N VAL A 47 -15.53 19.64 15.75
CA VAL A 47 -14.94 20.94 15.43
C VAL A 47 -13.59 20.79 14.74
N PHE A 48 -12.76 19.84 15.19
CA PHE A 48 -11.47 19.57 14.58
C PHE A 48 -11.62 19.00 13.16
N LEU A 49 -12.48 18.00 12.97
CA LEU A 49 -12.73 17.36 11.68
C LEU A 49 -13.38 18.32 10.68
N GLU A 50 -14.25 19.22 11.13
CA GLU A 50 -14.81 20.32 10.32
C GLU A 50 -13.68 21.17 9.71
N ARG A 51 -12.67 21.54 10.52
CA ARG A 51 -11.51 22.29 10.02
C ARG A 51 -10.71 21.49 8.98
N VAL A 52 -10.41 20.23 9.28
CA VAL A 52 -9.64 19.36 8.36
C VAL A 52 -10.35 19.23 7.01
N GLN A 53 -11.64 18.90 7.02
CA GLN A 53 -12.43 18.75 5.79
C GLN A 53 -12.55 20.08 5.04
N ARG A 54 -12.80 21.20 5.73
CA ARG A 54 -12.95 22.51 5.07
C ARG A 54 -11.67 22.96 4.38
N GLN A 55 -10.51 22.67 4.93
CA GLN A 55 -9.22 22.96 4.27
C GLN A 55 -9.02 22.06 3.04
N SER A 56 -9.34 20.77 3.15
CA SER A 56 -9.28 19.86 2.01
C SER A 56 -10.28 20.25 0.90
N PHE A 57 -11.47 20.70 1.27
CA PHE A 57 -12.51 21.18 0.34
C PHE A 57 -12.00 22.32 -0.54
N GLN A 58 -11.15 23.20 0.00
CA GLN A 58 -10.56 24.32 -0.72
C GLN A 58 -9.78 23.87 -1.97
N TYR A 59 -9.17 22.68 -1.94
CA TYR A 59 -8.52 22.09 -3.12
C TYR A 59 -9.50 21.95 -4.28
N PHE A 60 -10.69 21.40 -4.03
CA PHE A 60 -11.68 21.15 -5.08
C PHE A 60 -12.43 22.40 -5.54
N VAL A 61 -12.29 23.51 -4.82
CA VAL A 61 -12.81 24.83 -5.21
C VAL A 61 -11.82 25.59 -6.08
N GLU A 62 -10.52 25.51 -5.76
CA GLU A 62 -9.50 26.32 -6.45
C GLU A 62 -8.75 25.57 -7.55
N CYS A 63 -8.61 24.24 -7.44
CA CYS A 63 -7.92 23.40 -8.43
C CYS A 63 -8.87 22.85 -9.50
N VAL A 64 -10.09 23.38 -9.62
CA VAL A 64 -11.06 23.00 -10.67
C VAL A 64 -11.13 24.08 -11.74
N ASN A 65 -11.07 23.68 -13.01
CA ASN A 65 -11.36 24.58 -14.12
C ASN A 65 -12.87 24.75 -14.25
N PRO A 66 -13.44 25.94 -13.94
CA PRO A 66 -14.89 26.12 -13.92
C PRO A 66 -15.54 26.04 -15.30
N ALA A 67 -14.76 26.12 -16.39
CA ALA A 67 -15.28 26.06 -17.76
C ALA A 67 -15.56 24.64 -18.26
N ASN A 68 -14.89 23.62 -17.69
CA ASN A 68 -15.01 22.23 -18.13
C ASN A 68 -15.14 21.23 -16.98
N GLY A 69 -14.93 21.65 -15.72
CA GLY A 69 -15.03 20.81 -14.53
C GLY A 69 -13.81 19.91 -14.27
N LEU A 70 -12.73 20.06 -15.04
CA LEU A 70 -11.50 19.30 -14.82
C LEU A 70 -10.81 19.72 -13.53
N VAL A 71 -10.20 18.76 -12.84
CA VAL A 71 -9.53 18.96 -11.55
C VAL A 71 -8.07 18.59 -11.70
N MET A 72 -7.16 19.44 -11.24
CA MET A 72 -5.72 19.15 -11.26
C MET A 72 -5.40 17.86 -10.51
N ASP A 73 -4.39 17.12 -10.95
CA ASP A 73 -3.87 15.96 -10.22
C ASP A 73 -3.22 16.35 -8.90
N LYS A 74 -2.38 17.37 -8.95
CA LYS A 74 -1.63 17.89 -7.82
C LYS A 74 -1.45 19.39 -7.92
N ALA A 75 -1.35 20.03 -6.77
CA ALA A 75 -1.10 21.47 -6.68
C ALA A 75 -0.10 21.76 -5.56
N LEU A 76 0.67 22.84 -5.73
CA LEU A 76 1.52 23.36 -4.67
C LEU A 76 0.67 23.74 -3.44
N ASN A 77 1.04 23.22 -2.27
CA ASN A 77 0.36 23.50 -1.01
C ASN A 77 0.95 24.74 -0.31
N LEU A 78 0.93 25.87 -1.02
CA LEU A 78 1.47 27.15 -0.54
C LEU A 78 0.69 27.69 0.68
N PRO A 79 1.24 28.64 1.46
CA PRO A 79 0.48 29.28 2.55
C PRO A 79 -0.86 29.87 2.09
N ALA A 80 -1.87 29.87 2.96
CA ALA A 80 -3.16 30.49 2.66
C ALA A 80 -3.00 31.99 2.32
N GLY A 81 -3.67 32.44 1.25
CA GLY A 81 -3.54 33.82 0.74
C GLY A 81 -2.39 34.03 -0.25
N SER A 82 -1.68 32.98 -0.64
CA SER A 82 -0.73 33.01 -1.77
C SER A 82 -1.45 33.26 -3.11
N GLU A 83 -0.66 33.44 -4.17
CA GLU A 83 -1.17 33.62 -5.53
C GLU A 83 -2.15 32.52 -5.96
N PRO A 84 -3.06 32.82 -6.91
CA PRO A 84 -4.01 31.85 -7.45
C PRO A 84 -3.33 30.57 -7.97
N VAL A 85 -4.09 29.47 -7.99
CA VAL A 85 -3.60 28.19 -8.54
C VAL A 85 -3.19 28.37 -9.99
N ASP A 86 -1.98 27.93 -10.31
CA ASP A 86 -1.48 27.84 -11.68
C ASP A 86 -1.85 26.50 -12.31
N PHE A 87 -2.84 26.50 -13.21
CA PHE A 87 -3.30 25.32 -13.94
C PHE A 87 -2.25 24.75 -14.92
N SER A 88 -1.15 25.45 -15.19
CA SER A 88 -0.04 24.90 -15.98
C SER A 88 0.90 24.00 -15.18
N TYR A 89 0.79 24.02 -13.84
CA TYR A 89 1.67 23.26 -12.94
C TYR A 89 1.48 21.74 -13.05
N SER A 90 0.25 21.28 -13.29
CA SER A 90 -0.07 19.86 -13.40
C SER A 90 -1.21 19.61 -14.37
N ALA A 91 -1.22 18.42 -14.97
CA ALA A 91 -2.35 17.92 -15.74
C ALA A 91 -3.58 17.72 -14.83
N ALA A 92 -4.75 17.59 -15.44
CA ALA A 92 -5.96 17.16 -14.75
C ALA A 92 -5.99 15.63 -14.63
N THR A 93 -6.57 15.13 -13.54
CA THR A 93 -6.79 13.70 -13.29
C THR A 93 -8.28 13.36 -13.32
N ILE A 94 -8.63 12.24 -13.95
CA ILE A 94 -10.03 11.80 -14.02
C ILE A 94 -10.51 11.22 -12.68
N ALA A 95 -9.63 10.57 -11.92
CA ALA A 95 -9.94 10.10 -10.57
C ALA A 95 -10.30 11.25 -9.63
N GLY A 96 -9.52 12.35 -9.67
CA GLY A 96 -9.78 13.56 -8.89
C GLY A 96 -11.10 14.23 -9.26
N VAL A 97 -11.51 14.22 -10.54
CA VAL A 97 -12.86 14.66 -10.94
C VAL A 97 -13.94 13.78 -10.31
N GLY A 98 -13.74 12.46 -10.26
CA GLY A 98 -14.66 11.53 -9.57
C GLY A 98 -14.84 11.85 -8.09
N PHE A 99 -13.74 12.08 -7.37
CA PHE A 99 -13.82 12.53 -5.99
C PHE A 99 -14.50 13.90 -5.87
N ALA A 100 -14.17 14.86 -6.73
CA ALA A 100 -14.73 16.21 -6.72
C ALA A 100 -16.27 16.21 -6.86
N LEU A 101 -16.80 15.39 -7.76
CA LEU A 101 -18.25 15.21 -7.96
C LEU A 101 -18.97 14.73 -6.69
N SER A 102 -18.25 14.08 -5.77
CA SER A 102 -18.76 13.70 -4.45
C SER A 102 -18.47 14.74 -3.36
N VAL A 103 -17.36 15.46 -3.48
CA VAL A 103 -16.95 16.53 -2.56
C VAL A 103 -17.91 17.73 -2.62
N TYR A 104 -18.42 18.09 -3.80
CA TYR A 104 -19.33 19.24 -3.93
C TYR A 104 -20.65 19.07 -3.16
N PRO A 105 -21.33 17.91 -3.21
CA PRO A 105 -22.43 17.59 -2.28
C PRO A 105 -22.07 17.76 -0.79
N VAL A 106 -20.88 17.34 -0.35
CA VAL A 106 -20.43 17.58 1.04
C VAL A 106 -20.37 19.07 1.33
N GLY A 107 -19.77 19.85 0.42
CA GLY A 107 -19.72 21.31 0.55
C GLY A 107 -21.09 21.97 0.62
N VAL A 108 -22.11 21.39 -0.01
CA VAL A 108 -23.51 21.85 0.11
C VAL A 108 -24.09 21.54 1.48
N GLU A 109 -23.98 20.29 1.95
CA GLU A 109 -24.50 19.87 3.26
C GLU A 109 -23.81 20.60 4.43
N ARG A 110 -22.51 20.90 4.28
CA ARG A 110 -21.72 21.66 5.27
C ARG A 110 -21.85 23.18 5.12
N GLY A 111 -22.56 23.67 4.10
CA GLY A 111 -22.77 25.10 3.87
C GLY A 111 -21.54 25.87 3.36
N TRP A 112 -20.50 25.18 2.89
CA TRP A 112 -19.29 25.77 2.30
C TRP A 112 -19.48 26.20 0.84
N MET A 113 -20.45 25.61 0.13
CA MET A 113 -20.80 25.92 -1.25
C MET A 113 -22.31 25.96 -1.44
N LYS A 114 -22.80 26.94 -2.20
CA LYS A 114 -24.23 27.01 -2.56
C LYS A 114 -24.63 25.85 -3.47
N ARG A 115 -25.79 25.25 -3.23
CA ARG A 115 -26.31 24.12 -4.03
C ARG A 115 -26.38 24.45 -5.51
N GLU A 116 -26.82 25.66 -5.87
CA GLU A 116 -26.95 26.10 -7.26
C GLU A 116 -25.58 26.09 -7.96
N LYS A 117 -24.53 26.53 -7.26
CA LYS A 117 -23.17 26.54 -7.81
C LYS A 117 -22.63 25.13 -8.01
N ALA A 118 -22.88 24.25 -7.05
CA ALA A 118 -22.46 22.86 -7.11
C ALA A 118 -23.17 22.10 -8.27
N VAL A 119 -24.47 22.34 -8.45
CA VAL A 119 -25.25 21.79 -9.57
C VAL A 119 -24.75 22.32 -10.92
N GLU A 120 -24.50 23.62 -11.03
CA GLU A 120 -23.96 24.23 -12.26
C GLU A 120 -22.60 23.60 -12.63
N LEU A 121 -21.66 23.55 -11.68
CA LEU A 121 -20.34 22.98 -11.90
C LEU A 121 -20.42 21.49 -12.28
N THR A 122 -21.28 20.72 -11.61
CA THR A 122 -21.52 19.31 -11.92
C THR A 122 -22.07 19.14 -13.35
N ARG A 123 -23.04 19.96 -13.76
CA ARG A 123 -23.59 19.93 -15.13
C ARG A 123 -22.52 20.28 -16.17
N THR A 124 -21.73 21.32 -15.93
CA THR A 124 -20.62 21.70 -16.80
C THR A 124 -19.63 20.55 -16.95
N THR A 125 -19.26 19.91 -15.84
CA THR A 125 -18.35 18.76 -15.80
C THR A 125 -18.89 17.61 -16.63
N LEU A 126 -20.06 17.07 -16.27
CA LEU A 126 -20.61 15.90 -16.97
C LEU A 126 -20.96 16.23 -18.44
N GLY A 127 -21.37 17.47 -18.72
CA GLY A 127 -21.63 17.95 -20.07
C GLY A 127 -20.37 17.99 -20.93
N PHE A 128 -19.23 18.41 -20.36
CA PHE A 128 -17.92 18.36 -21.02
C PHE A 128 -17.51 16.92 -21.32
N PHE A 129 -17.62 16.02 -20.33
CA PHE A 129 -17.31 14.61 -20.50
C PHE A 129 -18.19 13.93 -21.54
N ALA A 130 -19.49 14.22 -21.55
CA ALA A 130 -20.43 13.59 -22.47
C ALA A 130 -20.21 14.01 -23.93
N LYS A 131 -19.74 15.24 -24.17
CA LYS A 131 -19.73 15.88 -25.49
C LYS A 131 -18.34 16.14 -26.09
N LYS A 132 -17.32 16.32 -25.26
CA LYS A 132 -16.00 16.83 -25.69
C LYS A 132 -14.82 15.95 -25.24
N MET A 133 -14.90 15.33 -24.07
CA MET A 133 -13.78 14.54 -23.55
C MET A 133 -13.44 13.38 -24.48
N GLU A 134 -12.15 13.23 -24.77
CA GLU A 134 -11.65 12.09 -25.55
C GLU A 134 -11.85 10.79 -24.76
N HIS A 135 -12.33 9.75 -25.43
CA HIS A 135 -12.54 8.45 -24.80
C HIS A 135 -12.33 7.32 -25.81
N LYS A 136 -12.02 6.13 -25.29
CA LYS A 136 -11.99 4.89 -26.06
C LYS A 136 -12.97 3.91 -25.44
N HIS A 137 -14.01 3.52 -26.19
CA HIS A 137 -15.08 2.64 -25.69
C HIS A 137 -15.71 3.11 -24.36
N GLY A 138 -15.87 4.42 -24.21
CA GLY A 138 -16.41 5.07 -23.00
C GLY A 138 -15.40 5.28 -21.86
N PHE A 139 -14.21 4.68 -21.91
CA PHE A 139 -13.16 4.91 -20.92
C PHE A 139 -12.35 6.16 -21.22
N PHE A 140 -11.89 6.83 -20.17
CA PHE A 140 -11.11 8.08 -20.24
C PHE A 140 -9.63 7.83 -19.96
N TYR A 141 -8.79 8.75 -20.43
CA TYR A 141 -7.37 8.77 -20.10
C TYR A 141 -7.15 9.11 -18.63
N HIS A 142 -6.13 8.54 -18.00
CA HIS A 142 -5.75 8.83 -16.61
C HIS A 142 -5.58 10.34 -16.38
N PHE A 143 -4.78 10.97 -17.26
CA PHE A 143 -4.45 12.37 -17.22
C PHE A 143 -4.79 13.09 -18.52
N VAL A 144 -5.33 14.29 -18.39
CA VAL A 144 -5.71 15.14 -19.52
C VAL A 144 -5.25 16.58 -19.32
N ASP A 145 -5.06 17.30 -20.42
CA ASP A 145 -4.77 18.73 -20.39
C ASP A 145 -5.93 19.49 -19.72
N MET A 146 -5.58 20.37 -18.78
CA MET A 146 -6.52 21.06 -17.89
C MET A 146 -7.53 21.96 -18.63
N ASN A 147 -7.20 22.41 -19.83
CA ASN A 147 -8.03 23.32 -20.60
C ASN A 147 -8.85 22.59 -21.66
N THR A 148 -8.20 21.68 -22.39
CA THR A 148 -8.74 21.07 -23.61
C THR A 148 -9.34 19.69 -23.38
N GLY A 149 -8.93 18.98 -22.32
CA GLY A 149 -9.30 17.57 -22.09
C GLY A 149 -8.60 16.58 -23.03
N ALA A 150 -7.57 17.01 -23.77
CA ALA A 150 -6.75 16.10 -24.59
C ALA A 150 -5.86 15.23 -23.70
N ARG A 151 -5.55 14.00 -24.14
CA ARG A 151 -4.61 13.10 -23.44
C ARG A 151 -3.30 13.80 -23.07
N ALA A 152 -2.85 13.68 -21.83
CA ALA A 152 -1.59 14.22 -21.32
C ALA A 152 -0.58 13.11 -20.97
N MET A 153 0.71 13.46 -20.92
CA MET A 153 1.80 12.62 -20.40
C MET A 153 1.92 11.21 -21.03
N ASN A 154 1.42 11.02 -22.26
CA ASN A 154 1.31 9.71 -22.91
C ASN A 154 0.63 8.63 -22.04
N CYS A 155 -0.24 9.05 -21.11
CA CYS A 155 -0.88 8.13 -20.16
C CYS A 155 -1.86 7.18 -20.86
N GLU A 156 -2.24 6.13 -20.17
CA GLU A 156 -3.22 5.16 -20.59
C GLU A 156 -4.66 5.67 -20.48
N ILE A 157 -5.54 5.11 -21.29
CA ILE A 157 -6.94 4.94 -20.92
C ILE A 157 -6.96 4.10 -19.64
N SER A 158 -7.49 4.65 -18.56
CA SER A 158 -7.46 4.04 -17.23
C SER A 158 -8.84 3.52 -16.85
N SER A 159 -8.91 2.21 -16.62
CA SER A 159 -10.15 1.53 -16.23
C SER A 159 -10.59 1.90 -14.82
N ILE A 160 -9.64 2.06 -13.89
CA ILE A 160 -9.92 2.44 -12.49
C ILE A 160 -10.31 3.91 -12.35
N ASP A 161 -9.64 4.82 -13.05
CA ASP A 161 -9.98 6.25 -12.94
C ASP A 161 -11.33 6.55 -13.57
N THR A 162 -11.66 5.84 -14.66
CA THR A 162 -13.01 5.87 -15.23
C THR A 162 -14.03 5.36 -14.21
N ALA A 163 -13.74 4.28 -13.47
CA ALA A 163 -14.63 3.77 -12.43
C ALA A 163 -14.84 4.77 -11.28
N LEU A 164 -13.76 5.42 -10.81
CA LEU A 164 -13.82 6.45 -9.77
C LEU A 164 -14.62 7.68 -10.24
N PHE A 165 -14.42 8.11 -11.49
CA PHE A 165 -15.22 9.16 -12.13
C PHE A 165 -16.71 8.81 -12.17
N LEU A 166 -17.04 7.60 -12.63
CA LEU A 166 -18.42 7.13 -12.71
C LEU A 166 -19.07 7.04 -11.33
N ALA A 167 -18.34 6.59 -10.30
CA ALA A 167 -18.86 6.56 -8.94
C ALA A 167 -19.27 7.96 -8.45
N GLY A 168 -18.40 8.95 -8.68
CA GLY A 168 -18.71 10.35 -8.40
C GLY A 168 -19.90 10.89 -9.19
N ALA A 169 -19.96 10.62 -10.50
CA ALA A 169 -21.05 11.07 -11.37
C ALA A 169 -22.41 10.48 -10.95
N LEU A 170 -22.44 9.18 -10.65
CA LEU A 170 -23.66 8.49 -10.22
C LEU A 170 -24.09 8.93 -8.81
N PHE A 171 -23.15 9.15 -7.89
CA PHE A 171 -23.44 9.73 -6.59
C PHE A 171 -24.05 11.13 -6.73
N ALA A 172 -23.44 12.02 -7.52
CA ALA A 172 -23.94 13.37 -7.74
C ALA A 172 -25.36 13.35 -8.35
N ALA A 173 -25.61 12.47 -9.33
CA ALA A 173 -26.93 12.27 -9.91
C ALA A 173 -27.97 11.84 -8.86
N GLN A 174 -27.62 10.91 -7.98
CA GLN A 174 -28.50 10.43 -6.91
C GLN A 174 -28.73 11.48 -5.80
N TYR A 175 -27.72 12.27 -5.47
CA TYR A 175 -27.81 13.33 -4.45
C TYR A 175 -28.62 14.55 -4.96
N TYR A 176 -28.33 15.04 -6.16
CA TYR A 176 -28.96 16.25 -6.66
C TYR A 176 -30.40 16.04 -7.11
N GLN A 177 -30.75 14.83 -7.57
CA GLN A 177 -32.04 14.52 -8.21
C GLN A 177 -32.37 15.53 -9.34
N HIS A 178 -31.34 16.04 -10.02
CA HIS A 178 -31.46 17.00 -11.11
C HIS A 178 -31.49 16.26 -12.44
N SER A 179 -32.55 16.46 -13.22
CA SER A 179 -32.83 15.70 -14.45
C SER A 179 -31.64 15.64 -15.43
N GLU A 180 -31.00 16.77 -15.73
CA GLU A 180 -29.87 16.80 -16.65
C GLU A 180 -28.62 16.07 -16.12
N ILE A 181 -28.32 16.19 -14.81
CA ILE A 181 -27.20 15.48 -14.19
C ILE A 181 -27.45 13.97 -14.25
N GLN A 182 -28.68 13.53 -13.95
CA GLN A 182 -29.08 12.13 -14.04
C GLN A 182 -28.95 11.58 -15.47
N GLN A 183 -29.42 12.35 -16.46
CA GLN A 183 -29.30 11.98 -17.87
C GLN A 183 -27.85 11.86 -18.32
N LEU A 184 -27.00 12.84 -17.99
CA LEU A 184 -25.59 12.83 -18.36
C LEU A 184 -24.82 11.69 -17.66
N ALA A 185 -25.02 11.49 -16.36
CA ALA A 185 -24.39 10.42 -15.60
C ALA A 185 -24.78 9.04 -16.17
N GLN A 186 -26.08 8.83 -16.45
CA GLN A 186 -26.56 7.59 -17.05
C GLN A 186 -26.00 7.39 -18.47
N GLN A 187 -25.94 8.45 -19.28
CA GLN A 187 -25.35 8.40 -20.62
C GLN A 187 -23.88 7.99 -20.58
N LEU A 188 -23.11 8.57 -19.67
CA LEU A 188 -21.69 8.28 -19.49
C LEU A 188 -21.49 6.84 -19.00
N TYR A 189 -22.25 6.42 -17.99
CA TYR A 189 -22.14 5.07 -17.44
C TYR A 189 -22.50 3.99 -18.46
N LYS A 190 -23.58 4.19 -19.22
CA LYS A 190 -24.02 3.28 -20.29
C LYS A 190 -23.00 3.15 -21.43
N ARG A 191 -22.18 4.18 -21.66
CA ARG A 191 -21.19 4.19 -22.75
C ARG A 191 -19.98 3.29 -22.48
N VAL A 192 -19.70 2.97 -21.22
CA VAL A 192 -18.49 2.24 -20.84
C VAL A 192 -18.60 0.76 -21.19
N ASP A 193 -17.72 0.29 -22.08
CA ASP A 193 -17.71 -1.08 -22.58
C ASP A 193 -16.79 -1.97 -21.73
N TRP A 194 -17.28 -2.41 -20.56
CA TRP A 194 -16.47 -3.21 -19.64
C TRP A 194 -15.97 -4.52 -20.26
N ALA A 195 -16.76 -5.13 -21.14
CA ALA A 195 -16.36 -6.31 -21.89
C ALA A 195 -15.17 -6.04 -22.84
N TRP A 196 -15.14 -4.89 -23.52
CA TRP A 196 -13.98 -4.48 -24.32
C TRP A 196 -12.72 -4.36 -23.48
N MET A 197 -12.80 -3.81 -22.26
CA MET A 197 -11.64 -3.65 -21.38
C MET A 197 -11.02 -4.98 -20.95
N CYS A 198 -11.75 -6.08 -20.99
CA CYS A 198 -11.22 -7.42 -20.74
C CYS A 198 -10.27 -7.94 -21.83
N ASN A 199 -10.27 -7.35 -23.03
CA ASN A 199 -9.42 -7.78 -24.14
C ASN A 199 -9.51 -9.31 -24.41
N GLY A 200 -10.73 -9.87 -24.36
CA GLY A 200 -10.97 -11.31 -24.53
C GLY A 200 -10.58 -12.20 -23.33
N ASN A 201 -10.03 -11.63 -22.26
CA ASN A 201 -9.74 -12.34 -21.02
C ASN A 201 -10.93 -12.30 -20.05
N ARG A 202 -10.77 -12.94 -18.89
CA ARG A 202 -11.79 -12.93 -17.83
C ARG A 202 -11.86 -11.61 -17.06
N PHE A 203 -10.70 -10.98 -16.85
CA PHE A 203 -10.56 -9.81 -15.99
C PHE A 203 -10.26 -8.56 -16.81
N PRO A 204 -10.77 -7.38 -16.44
CA PRO A 204 -10.47 -6.15 -17.15
C PRO A 204 -8.97 -5.84 -17.09
N SER A 205 -8.41 -5.40 -18.21
CA SER A 205 -7.09 -4.77 -18.26
C SER A 205 -7.06 -3.55 -17.36
N MET A 206 -5.90 -3.25 -16.77
CA MET A 206 -5.71 -2.00 -16.03
C MET A 206 -5.81 -0.78 -16.95
N GLY A 207 -5.41 -0.91 -18.21
CA GLY A 207 -5.62 0.16 -19.20
C GLY A 207 -5.23 -0.20 -20.63
N TRP A 208 -5.21 0.83 -21.47
CA TRP A 208 -4.91 0.73 -22.90
C TRP A 208 -4.21 2.00 -23.39
N THR A 209 -3.22 1.88 -24.28
CA THR A 209 -2.61 3.03 -24.96
C THR A 209 -2.77 2.92 -26.49
N PRO A 210 -2.91 4.05 -27.21
CA PRO A 210 -2.86 4.07 -28.66
C PRO A 210 -1.62 3.42 -29.26
N GLU A 211 -0.47 3.55 -28.59
CA GLU A 211 0.82 3.07 -29.09
C GLU A 211 0.98 1.55 -28.96
N ASN A 212 0.52 0.97 -27.85
CA ASN A 212 0.86 -0.40 -27.46
C ASN A 212 -0.35 -1.32 -27.27
N GLY A 213 -1.58 -0.80 -27.38
CA GLY A 213 -2.78 -1.57 -27.08
C GLY A 213 -2.98 -1.74 -25.58
N PHE A 214 -3.54 -2.88 -25.17
CA PHE A 214 -3.85 -3.15 -23.75
C PHE A 214 -2.57 -3.36 -22.92
N ILE A 215 -2.57 -2.78 -21.73
CA ILE A 215 -1.55 -3.06 -20.71
C ILE A 215 -1.67 -4.54 -20.29
N LYS A 216 -0.53 -5.18 -20.01
CA LYS A 216 -0.48 -6.61 -19.63
C LYS A 216 -1.16 -6.89 -18.28
N ALA A 217 -1.08 -5.95 -17.34
CA ALA A 217 -1.67 -6.08 -16.02
C ALA A 217 -3.20 -6.01 -16.09
N SER A 218 -3.86 -6.85 -15.30
CA SER A 218 -5.31 -6.95 -15.19
C SER A 218 -5.75 -6.92 -13.74
N TRP A 219 -7.01 -6.58 -13.48
CA TRP A 219 -7.61 -6.58 -12.15
C TRP A 219 -7.95 -8.00 -11.65
N ASP A 220 -7.00 -8.93 -11.71
CA ASP A 220 -7.20 -10.35 -11.40
C ASP A 220 -7.05 -10.69 -9.91
N HIS A 221 -6.83 -9.68 -9.05
CA HIS A 221 -6.63 -9.84 -7.61
C HIS A 221 -7.23 -8.68 -6.81
N TYR A 222 -7.30 -8.86 -5.49
CA TYR A 222 -7.80 -7.84 -4.56
C TYR A 222 -6.93 -6.58 -4.59
N SER A 223 -7.58 -5.45 -4.83
CA SER A 223 -6.98 -4.12 -4.93
C SER A 223 -8.05 -3.04 -4.79
N GLU A 224 -7.72 -1.79 -5.12
CA GLU A 224 -8.67 -0.69 -5.29
C GLU A 224 -9.75 -0.97 -6.36
N GLY A 225 -9.58 -2.02 -7.18
CA GLY A 225 -10.50 -2.44 -8.23
C GLY A 225 -11.86 -2.98 -7.75
N LEU A 226 -12.10 -3.13 -6.43
CA LEU A 226 -13.38 -3.66 -5.93
C LEU A 226 -14.59 -2.84 -6.41
N LEU A 227 -14.50 -1.51 -6.40
CA LEU A 227 -15.55 -0.61 -6.90
C LEU A 227 -15.71 -0.71 -8.42
N LEU A 228 -14.61 -0.87 -9.15
CA LEU A 228 -14.61 -1.09 -10.60
C LEU A 228 -15.49 -2.30 -10.94
N TYR A 229 -15.31 -3.42 -10.25
CA TYR A 229 -16.12 -4.61 -10.49
C TYR A 229 -17.60 -4.40 -10.19
N ILE A 230 -17.95 -3.70 -9.11
CA ILE A 230 -19.36 -3.40 -8.79
C ILE A 230 -20.00 -2.55 -9.91
N LEU A 231 -19.31 -1.54 -10.42
CA LEU A 231 -19.79 -0.76 -11.56
C LEU A 231 -19.85 -1.60 -12.85
N ALA A 232 -18.87 -2.46 -13.09
CA ALA A 232 -18.84 -3.30 -14.27
C ALA A 232 -19.97 -4.37 -14.30
N LEU A 233 -20.31 -4.96 -13.16
CA LEU A 233 -21.41 -5.91 -13.00
C LEU A 233 -22.80 -5.24 -13.05
N GLY A 234 -22.86 -4.00 -12.58
CA GLY A 234 -24.06 -3.17 -12.56
C GLY A 234 -24.32 -2.38 -13.83
N ALA A 235 -23.41 -2.42 -14.80
CA ALA A 235 -23.52 -1.61 -15.99
C ALA A 235 -24.81 -1.95 -16.76
N PRO A 236 -25.54 -0.94 -17.27
CA PRO A 236 -26.79 -1.16 -17.98
C PRO A 236 -26.57 -1.78 -19.38
N GLU A 237 -25.39 -1.56 -19.96
CA GLU A 237 -24.92 -2.11 -21.22
C GLU A 237 -23.46 -2.56 -21.05
N HIS A 238 -23.01 -3.50 -21.89
CA HIS A 238 -21.64 -4.00 -21.89
C HIS A 238 -21.12 -4.47 -20.51
N ALA A 239 -22.04 -4.95 -19.65
CA ALA A 239 -21.70 -5.42 -18.31
C ALA A 239 -20.83 -6.68 -18.34
N LEU A 240 -20.02 -6.84 -17.29
CA LEU A 240 -19.34 -8.09 -17.06
C LEU A 240 -20.30 -9.17 -16.55
N PRO A 241 -20.03 -10.45 -16.87
CA PRO A 241 -20.76 -11.57 -16.28
C PRO A 241 -20.41 -11.71 -14.79
N ALA A 242 -21.29 -12.33 -13.99
CA ALA A 242 -21.10 -12.47 -12.54
C ALA A 242 -19.80 -13.19 -12.18
N GLU A 243 -19.35 -14.12 -13.02
CA GLU A 243 -18.13 -14.91 -12.88
C GLU A 243 -16.85 -14.05 -12.92
N ALA A 244 -16.93 -12.80 -13.39
CA ALA A 244 -15.83 -11.84 -13.32
C ALA A 244 -15.50 -11.44 -11.87
N TRP A 245 -16.47 -11.55 -10.94
CA TRP A 245 -16.27 -11.27 -9.51
C TRP A 245 -15.30 -12.23 -8.81
N ASN A 246 -15.03 -13.39 -9.41
CA ASN A 246 -14.22 -14.45 -8.83
C ASN A 246 -12.71 -14.23 -9.13
N PHE A 247 -12.22 -13.01 -8.88
CA PHE A 247 -10.80 -12.66 -8.89
C PHE A 247 -10.11 -13.13 -7.61
N ARG A 248 -8.77 -13.18 -7.64
CA ARG A 248 -7.94 -13.73 -6.56
C ARG A 248 -8.01 -12.87 -5.29
N ARG A 249 -8.23 -13.50 -4.15
CA ARG A 249 -8.25 -12.86 -2.83
C ARG A 249 -7.38 -13.67 -1.90
N LEU A 250 -6.16 -13.21 -1.67
CA LEU A 250 -5.24 -13.86 -0.75
C LEU A 250 -5.45 -13.26 0.65
N TRP A 251 -5.52 -14.12 1.64
CA TRP A 251 -5.52 -13.73 3.04
C TRP A 251 -4.10 -13.77 3.56
N GLY A 252 -3.71 -12.78 4.34
CA GLY A 252 -2.43 -12.79 4.99
C GLY A 252 -2.49 -12.23 6.40
N ARG A 253 -1.39 -12.41 7.12
CA ARG A 253 -1.26 -11.98 8.51
C ARG A 253 0.01 -11.16 8.72
N TYR A 254 -0.14 -10.04 9.41
CA TYR A 254 0.98 -9.34 10.03
C TYR A 254 0.71 -9.26 11.54
N LYS A 255 1.52 -9.99 12.31
CA LYS A 255 1.32 -10.22 13.75
C LYS A 255 -0.10 -10.73 14.05
N GLU A 256 -0.92 -10.03 14.83
CA GLU A 256 -2.29 -10.44 15.18
C GLU A 256 -3.35 -10.06 14.13
N HIS A 257 -2.97 -9.38 13.04
CA HIS A 257 -3.92 -8.82 12.08
C HIS A 257 -4.03 -9.66 10.82
N GLU A 258 -5.20 -10.25 10.59
CA GLU A 258 -5.53 -11.04 9.40
C GLU A 258 -6.43 -10.27 8.43
N TYR A 259 -6.02 -10.18 7.17
CA TYR A 259 -6.74 -9.40 6.17
C TYR A 259 -6.41 -9.81 4.73
N LEU A 260 -7.21 -9.32 3.78
CA LEU A 260 -6.95 -9.45 2.35
C LEU A 260 -5.68 -8.69 1.95
N ILE A 261 -4.71 -9.38 1.36
CA ILE A 261 -3.40 -8.81 1.04
C ILE A 261 -3.53 -7.76 -0.06
N ASN A 262 -3.24 -6.51 0.30
CA ASN A 262 -2.79 -5.43 -0.58
C ASN A 262 -2.13 -4.34 0.30
N GLN A 263 -0.96 -3.87 -0.10
CA GLN A 263 0.01 -3.24 0.81
C GLN A 263 -0.32 -1.76 1.10
N PRO A 264 -0.60 -0.91 0.09
CA PRO A 264 -0.93 0.49 0.32
C PRO A 264 -2.36 0.63 0.83
N LEU A 265 -2.58 1.45 1.85
CA LEU A 265 -3.91 1.59 2.47
C LEU A 265 -5.00 2.09 1.52
N PHE A 266 -4.67 2.87 0.49
CA PHE A 266 -5.68 3.39 -0.44
C PHE A 266 -6.49 2.27 -1.12
N THR A 267 -5.92 1.08 -1.30
CA THR A 267 -6.59 -0.07 -1.90
C THR A 267 -7.75 -0.59 -1.07
N HIS A 268 -7.69 -0.40 0.25
CA HIS A 268 -8.76 -0.71 1.20
C HIS A 268 -9.76 0.45 1.35
N GLN A 269 -9.33 1.67 1.06
CA GLN A 269 -10.08 2.91 1.31
C GLN A 269 -10.93 3.33 0.11
N PHE A 270 -10.33 3.43 -1.08
CA PHE A 270 -10.98 4.02 -2.26
C PHE A 270 -12.31 3.35 -2.62
N PRO A 271 -12.43 2.01 -2.67
CA PRO A 271 -13.71 1.38 -2.94
C PRO A 271 -14.78 1.75 -1.92
N GLN A 272 -14.37 1.89 -0.66
CA GLN A 272 -15.25 2.11 0.49
C GLN A 272 -15.56 3.59 0.74
N VAL A 273 -15.02 4.50 -0.07
CA VAL A 273 -15.52 5.88 -0.15
C VAL A 273 -17.00 5.87 -0.54
N TRP A 274 -17.36 5.05 -1.52
CA TRP A 274 -18.73 4.96 -2.03
C TRP A 274 -19.48 3.72 -1.55
N LEU A 275 -18.81 2.56 -1.45
CA LEU A 275 -19.45 1.32 -1.02
C LEU A 275 -19.52 1.23 0.51
N ASP A 276 -20.73 1.22 1.07
CA ASP A 276 -20.92 0.90 2.48
C ASP A 276 -20.89 -0.62 2.67
N LEU A 277 -19.71 -1.15 3.02
CA LEU A 277 -19.50 -2.58 3.24
C LEU A 277 -19.69 -3.01 4.70
N ARG A 278 -20.11 -2.10 5.60
CA ARG A 278 -20.37 -2.44 7.00
C ARG A 278 -21.48 -3.48 7.10
N GLY A 279 -21.22 -4.51 7.91
CA GLY A 279 -22.15 -5.62 8.16
C GLY A 279 -22.49 -6.42 6.90
N LYS A 280 -21.61 -6.43 5.89
CA LYS A 280 -21.81 -7.16 4.64
C LYS A 280 -20.62 -8.05 4.36
N ARG A 281 -20.92 -9.20 3.76
CA ARG A 281 -19.92 -10.14 3.25
C ARG A 281 -20.37 -10.71 1.91
N ASP A 282 -19.42 -11.18 1.12
CA ASP A 282 -19.72 -12.08 0.00
C ASP A 282 -19.23 -13.50 0.31
N ALA A 283 -18.99 -14.32 -0.72
CA ALA A 283 -18.43 -15.66 -0.57
C ALA A 283 -16.97 -15.68 -0.10
N TYR A 284 -16.26 -14.54 -0.16
CA TYR A 284 -14.82 -14.47 0.03
C TYR A 284 -14.42 -13.73 1.31
N ALA A 285 -15.10 -12.63 1.64
CA ALA A 285 -14.70 -11.79 2.77
C ALA A 285 -15.82 -10.90 3.32
N ASN A 286 -15.67 -10.51 4.59
CA ASN A 286 -16.14 -9.23 5.07
C ASN A 286 -15.04 -8.19 4.83
N TYR A 287 -15.20 -7.38 3.79
CA TYR A 287 -14.20 -6.40 3.37
C TYR A 287 -14.01 -5.27 4.37
N PHE A 288 -15.07 -4.81 5.03
CA PHE A 288 -14.96 -3.73 6.03
C PHE A 288 -14.14 -4.21 7.24
N ALA A 289 -14.40 -5.42 7.73
CA ALA A 289 -13.61 -6.04 8.81
C ALA A 289 -12.15 -6.28 8.38
N SER A 290 -11.93 -6.75 7.15
CA SER A 290 -10.59 -6.89 6.58
C SER A 290 -9.85 -5.55 6.52
N SER A 291 -10.52 -4.46 6.14
CA SER A 291 -9.89 -3.13 6.08
C SER A 291 -9.55 -2.57 7.46
N ILE A 292 -10.34 -2.87 8.51
CA ILE A 292 -9.95 -2.57 9.90
C ILE A 292 -8.62 -3.26 10.23
N GLN A 293 -8.50 -4.55 9.93
CA GLN A 293 -7.28 -5.30 10.20
C GLN A 293 -6.10 -4.81 9.36
N ALA A 294 -6.31 -4.46 8.09
CA ALA A 294 -5.29 -3.85 7.24
C ALA A 294 -4.78 -2.50 7.78
N THR A 295 -5.69 -1.65 8.28
CA THR A 295 -5.34 -0.38 8.92
C THR A 295 -4.52 -0.61 10.19
N LEU A 296 -4.92 -1.56 11.04
CA LEU A 296 -4.19 -1.88 12.27
C LEU A 296 -2.81 -2.47 11.98
N ALA A 297 -2.70 -3.38 11.00
CA ALA A 297 -1.43 -3.93 10.54
C ALA A 297 -0.49 -2.84 10.02
N ASN A 298 -0.99 -1.91 9.21
CA ASN A 298 -0.21 -0.79 8.68
C ASN A 298 0.34 0.08 9.81
N ARG A 299 -0.51 0.47 10.77
CA ARG A 299 -0.07 1.21 11.95
C ARG A 299 0.96 0.42 12.74
N GLN A 300 0.69 -0.85 13.03
CA GLN A 300 1.57 -1.70 13.81
C GLN A 300 2.96 -1.84 13.17
N PHE A 301 3.03 -1.97 11.85
CA PHE A 301 4.29 -2.02 11.11
C PHE A 301 5.08 -0.70 11.22
N CYS A 302 4.42 0.47 11.10
CA CYS A 302 5.05 1.77 11.37
C CYS A 302 5.64 1.83 12.80
N LEU A 303 4.91 1.32 13.80
CA LEU A 303 5.38 1.29 15.20
C LEU A 303 6.62 0.42 15.38
N ASP A 304 6.66 -0.73 14.71
CA ASP A 304 7.82 -1.62 14.77
C ASP A 304 9.06 -0.98 14.13
N LEU A 305 8.84 -0.13 13.12
CA LEU A 305 9.88 0.61 12.42
C LEU A 305 10.36 1.89 13.13
N ARG A 306 9.81 2.26 14.29
CA ARG A 306 10.22 3.50 15.02
C ARG A 306 11.69 3.51 15.45
N GLN A 307 12.33 2.34 15.54
CA GLN A 307 13.78 2.24 15.80
C GLN A 307 14.62 2.48 14.53
N SER A 308 14.02 2.29 13.35
CA SER A 308 14.66 2.54 12.05
C SER A 308 14.43 3.95 11.53
N TYR A 309 13.25 4.54 11.82
CA TYR A 309 12.85 5.83 11.27
C TYR A 309 12.26 6.73 12.36
N LYS A 310 12.81 7.94 12.53
CA LYS A 310 12.35 8.95 13.50
C LYS A 310 10.95 9.46 13.18
N THR A 311 10.57 9.39 11.91
CA THR A 311 9.26 9.83 11.43
C THR A 311 8.13 9.08 12.10
N PHE A 312 8.26 7.76 12.32
CA PHE A 312 7.20 6.96 12.90
C PHE A 312 7.08 7.13 14.42
N SER A 313 5.85 7.12 14.91
CA SER A 313 5.51 7.11 16.34
C SER A 313 4.11 6.53 16.54
N GLU A 314 3.63 6.53 17.79
CA GLU A 314 2.28 6.09 18.13
C GLU A 314 1.18 6.71 17.25
N ASN A 315 1.33 7.99 16.92
CA ASN A 315 0.36 8.79 16.16
C ASN A 315 0.93 9.32 14.84
N ARG A 316 2.12 8.86 14.41
CA ARG A 316 2.67 9.15 13.09
C ARG A 316 2.82 7.85 12.30
N TRP A 317 1.76 7.50 11.58
CA TRP A 317 1.67 6.27 10.79
C TRP A 317 0.78 6.50 9.56
N GLY A 318 0.85 5.62 8.56
CA GLY A 318 0.05 5.76 7.35
C GLY A 318 0.92 5.56 6.12
N LEU A 319 1.11 4.30 5.76
CA LEU A 319 1.76 3.94 4.50
C LEU A 319 0.68 3.78 3.42
N THR A 320 0.69 4.69 2.47
CA THR A 320 -0.12 4.65 1.25
C THR A 320 0.64 5.35 0.13
N ALA A 321 0.15 5.26 -1.10
CA ALA A 321 0.79 5.89 -2.24
C ALA A 321 0.88 7.42 -2.08
N CYS A 322 2.09 7.97 -2.16
CA CYS A 322 2.36 9.39 -2.01
C CYS A 322 3.72 9.76 -2.64
N ILE A 323 3.97 11.06 -2.80
CA ILE A 323 5.32 11.54 -3.13
C ILE A 323 6.23 11.38 -1.90
N GLY A 324 7.42 10.81 -2.09
CA GLY A 324 8.46 10.72 -1.07
C GLY A 324 9.72 11.50 -1.46
N PRO A 325 10.79 11.42 -0.65
CA PRO A 325 12.06 12.10 -0.89
C PRO A 325 12.73 11.73 -2.22
N ASP A 326 12.57 10.47 -2.67
CA ASP A 326 13.23 9.96 -3.88
C ASP A 326 12.32 9.97 -5.12
N ASN A 327 11.01 9.73 -4.95
CA ASN A 327 9.97 9.91 -5.98
C ASN A 327 8.58 9.58 -5.38
N TYR A 328 7.55 9.53 -6.22
CA TYR A 328 6.29 8.87 -5.91
C TYR A 328 6.45 7.35 -5.74
N HIS A 329 5.97 6.81 -4.62
CA HIS A 329 5.99 5.38 -4.31
C HIS A 329 4.64 4.92 -3.77
N ALA A 330 4.27 3.69 -4.09
CA ALA A 330 3.15 3.00 -3.47
C ALA A 330 3.57 2.44 -2.10
N TYR A 331 3.83 3.31 -1.11
CA TYR A 331 4.21 2.87 0.22
C TYR A 331 3.13 1.97 0.82
N GLY A 332 3.57 0.90 1.50
CA GLY A 332 2.66 -0.14 1.97
C GLY A 332 3.28 -1.04 3.03
N ALA A 333 2.42 -1.63 3.83
CA ALA A 333 2.79 -2.53 4.92
C ALA A 333 2.70 -4.00 4.46
N PRO A 334 3.46 -4.92 5.09
CA PRO A 334 3.32 -6.36 4.86
C PRO A 334 1.93 -6.84 5.34
N PRO A 335 1.35 -7.93 4.81
CA PRO A 335 1.98 -8.96 3.97
C PRO A 335 2.27 -8.57 2.51
N ASN A 336 3.10 -9.37 1.83
CA ASN A 336 3.85 -9.03 0.61
C ASN A 336 4.95 -7.95 0.87
N PRO A 337 5.91 -7.70 -0.04
CA PRO A 337 7.08 -6.88 0.27
C PRO A 337 6.72 -5.44 0.65
N ALA A 338 6.95 -5.08 1.90
CA ALA A 338 6.71 -3.71 2.35
C ALA A 338 7.54 -2.70 1.55
N VAL A 339 6.93 -1.56 1.24
CA VAL A 339 7.59 -0.40 0.62
C VAL A 339 7.55 0.72 1.65
N VAL A 340 8.70 1.05 2.23
CA VAL A 340 8.87 1.97 3.35
C VAL A 340 10.29 2.56 3.42
N ASP A 341 10.39 3.87 3.58
CA ASP A 341 11.65 4.61 3.78
C ASP A 341 11.57 5.61 4.94
N GLY A 342 10.57 5.44 5.81
CA GLY A 342 10.24 6.39 6.86
C GLY A 342 9.23 7.47 6.45
N THR A 343 8.82 7.55 5.18
CA THR A 343 7.82 8.53 4.74
C THR A 343 6.44 8.20 5.29
N VAL A 344 5.75 9.21 5.82
CA VAL A 344 4.35 9.13 6.28
C VAL A 344 3.48 9.96 5.35
N ALA A 345 2.40 9.35 4.87
CA ALA A 345 1.33 10.05 4.15
C ALA A 345 0.14 10.27 5.09
N PRO A 346 -0.21 11.52 5.46
CA PRO A 346 -1.34 11.78 6.34
C PRO A 346 -2.67 11.17 5.86
N ALA A 347 -2.85 11.10 4.53
CA ALA A 347 -4.03 10.50 3.92
C ALA A 347 -4.20 9.01 4.28
N GLY A 348 -3.12 8.28 4.55
CA GLY A 348 -3.19 6.87 4.97
C GLY A 348 -3.96 6.69 6.27
N ALA A 349 -3.65 7.49 7.30
CA ALA A 349 -4.41 7.49 8.55
C ALA A 349 -5.79 8.14 8.39
N ALA A 350 -5.85 9.30 7.74
CA ALA A 350 -7.07 10.10 7.66
C ALA A 350 -8.21 9.40 6.89
N CYS A 351 -7.91 8.75 5.77
CA CYS A 351 -8.89 7.98 5.00
C CYS A 351 -9.33 6.69 5.73
N SER A 352 -8.61 6.27 6.77
CA SER A 352 -8.97 5.10 7.59
C SER A 352 -9.91 5.44 8.75
N ILE A 353 -10.39 6.69 8.86
CA ILE A 353 -11.23 7.15 9.98
C ILE A 353 -12.51 6.34 10.17
N VAL A 354 -13.09 5.77 9.11
CA VAL A 354 -14.26 4.91 9.26
C VAL A 354 -13.94 3.53 9.82
N PHE A 355 -12.69 3.06 9.66
CA PHE A 355 -12.23 1.75 10.12
C PHE A 355 -11.70 1.83 11.56
N THR A 356 -10.88 2.84 11.85
CA THR A 356 -10.27 3.07 13.16
C THR A 356 -10.42 4.54 13.58
N PRO A 357 -11.62 5.00 13.98
CA PRO A 357 -11.90 6.43 14.20
C PRO A 357 -10.93 7.12 15.13
N GLN A 358 -10.74 6.59 16.34
CA GLN A 358 -9.89 7.23 17.34
C GLN A 358 -8.43 7.29 16.88
N LEU A 359 -7.89 6.21 16.33
CA LEU A 359 -6.50 6.17 15.86
C LEU A 359 -6.25 7.14 14.70
N ALA A 360 -7.22 7.32 13.81
CA ALA A 360 -7.14 8.27 12.70
C ALA A 360 -7.25 9.73 13.20
N ILE A 361 -8.15 10.00 14.15
CA ILE A 361 -8.30 11.32 14.77
C ILE A 361 -7.02 11.69 15.54
N ASP A 362 -6.46 10.78 16.32
CA ASP A 362 -5.22 10.99 17.08
C ASP A 362 -4.03 11.27 16.14
N ALA A 363 -3.95 10.55 15.01
CA ALA A 363 -2.94 10.81 13.99
C ALA A 363 -3.13 12.17 13.31
N LEU A 364 -4.36 12.54 12.94
CA LEU A 364 -4.66 13.86 12.40
C LEU A 364 -4.32 14.97 13.40
N ARG A 365 -4.65 14.80 14.68
CA ARG A 365 -4.30 15.76 15.75
C ARG A 365 -2.79 15.90 15.90
N GLU A 366 -2.06 14.81 15.78
CA GLU A 366 -0.60 14.83 15.71
C GLU A 366 -0.13 15.63 14.48
N TYR A 367 -0.61 15.36 13.27
CA TYR A 367 -0.18 16.14 12.10
C TYR A 367 -0.53 17.63 12.18
N TYR A 368 -1.66 17.98 12.80
CA TYR A 368 -2.15 19.37 12.91
C TYR A 368 -1.62 20.16 14.10
N GLY A 369 -1.39 19.48 15.22
CA GLY A 369 -1.20 20.12 16.53
C GLY A 369 -0.09 19.51 17.37
N SER A 370 0.75 18.65 16.78
CA SER A 370 1.82 17.95 17.51
C SER A 370 2.76 18.90 18.24
N THR A 371 3.08 18.50 19.47
CA THR A 371 4.20 19.02 20.27
C THR A 371 5.49 18.23 20.05
N THR A 372 5.45 17.16 19.25
CA THR A 372 6.57 16.25 19.02
C THR A 372 7.12 16.29 17.59
N LEU A 373 6.41 16.92 16.64
CA LEU A 373 6.95 17.33 15.34
C LEU A 373 7.76 18.62 15.49
N PRO A 374 8.92 18.75 14.83
CA PRO A 374 9.63 20.02 14.73
C PRO A 374 8.73 21.14 14.18
N ASP A 375 8.83 22.36 14.73
CA ASP A 375 7.96 23.48 14.35
C ASP A 375 8.09 23.86 12.87
N ASP A 376 9.27 23.71 12.27
CA ASP A 376 9.53 23.95 10.85
C ASP A 376 8.86 22.89 9.96
N ILE A 377 8.94 21.60 10.33
CA ILE A 377 8.25 20.51 9.63
C ILE A 377 6.75 20.71 9.71
N LYS A 378 6.23 21.00 10.92
CA LYS A 378 4.81 21.33 11.12
C LYS A 378 4.41 22.51 10.23
N THR A 379 5.19 23.58 10.20
CA THR A 379 4.86 24.75 9.35
C THR A 379 4.83 24.39 7.87
N ARG A 380 5.80 23.61 7.37
CA ARG A 380 5.86 23.16 5.96
C ARG A 380 4.77 22.16 5.60
N LEU A 381 4.31 21.38 6.57
CA LEU A 381 3.26 20.36 6.36
C LEU A 381 1.88 20.98 6.20
N HIS A 382 1.67 22.23 6.66
CA HIS A 382 0.39 22.93 6.57
C HIS A 382 0.42 24.02 5.51
N GLY A 383 -0.52 23.93 4.56
CA GLY A 383 -0.73 24.94 3.54
C GLY A 383 -2.20 25.30 3.35
N ARG A 384 -2.45 25.99 2.24
CA ARG A 384 -3.76 26.45 1.76
C ARG A 384 -4.82 25.35 1.69
N PHE A 385 -4.40 24.11 1.46
CA PHE A 385 -5.28 22.95 1.31
C PHE A 385 -5.24 22.01 2.53
N GLY A 386 -4.69 22.46 3.65
CA GLY A 386 -4.46 21.61 4.82
C GLY A 386 -3.12 20.90 4.73
N LEU A 387 -3.09 19.60 4.99
CA LEU A 387 -1.85 18.83 5.01
C LEU A 387 -1.27 18.64 3.60
N SER A 388 0.05 18.77 3.48
CA SER A 388 0.80 18.31 2.31
C SER A 388 0.78 16.78 2.20
N ASP A 389 1.12 16.27 1.02
CA ASP A 389 0.95 14.86 0.67
C ASP A 389 1.66 13.88 1.61
N SER A 390 2.85 14.27 2.09
CA SER A 390 3.68 13.43 2.96
C SER A 390 4.80 14.21 3.66
N PHE A 391 5.49 13.56 4.59
CA PHE A 391 6.71 14.04 5.22
C PHE A 391 7.62 12.89 5.67
N ASN A 392 8.91 13.18 5.83
CA ASN A 392 9.94 12.26 6.31
C ASN A 392 10.98 13.05 7.13
N LEU A 393 11.02 12.80 8.45
CA LEU A 393 11.92 13.46 9.40
C LEU A 393 13.38 13.02 9.26
N ASP A 394 13.60 11.78 8.81
CA ASP A 394 14.94 11.22 8.65
C ASP A 394 15.69 11.89 7.48
N ARG A 395 14.94 12.48 6.54
CA ARG A 395 15.45 13.12 5.32
C ARG A 395 15.10 14.61 5.18
N ASP A 396 14.61 15.26 6.24
CA ASP A 396 14.17 16.67 6.25
C ASP A 396 13.22 17.03 5.08
N PHE A 397 12.31 16.11 4.79
CA PHE A 397 11.42 16.19 3.66
C PHE A 397 9.98 16.47 4.10
N VAL A 398 9.35 17.40 3.41
CA VAL A 398 7.90 17.62 3.42
C VAL A 398 7.51 17.88 1.98
N ALA A 399 6.50 17.17 1.49
CA ALA A 399 5.99 17.38 0.15
C ALA A 399 5.59 18.86 -0.04
N SER A 400 6.02 19.48 -1.14
CA SER A 400 5.55 20.82 -1.53
C SER A 400 4.14 20.80 -2.12
N GLU A 401 3.64 19.61 -2.44
CA GLU A 401 2.41 19.37 -3.19
C GLU A 401 1.36 18.68 -2.31
N THR A 402 0.11 18.73 -2.76
CA THR A 402 -0.98 17.86 -2.31
C THR A 402 -1.73 17.33 -3.54
N PHE A 403 -2.25 16.11 -3.44
CA PHE A 403 -2.84 15.37 -4.55
C PHE A 403 -4.36 15.23 -4.40
N ALA A 404 -5.09 15.37 -5.50
CA ALA A 404 -6.55 15.22 -5.54
C ALA A 404 -6.99 13.85 -4.99
N ILE A 405 -6.23 12.80 -5.33
CA ILE A 405 -6.49 11.41 -4.93
C ILE A 405 -6.17 11.13 -3.45
N ASN A 406 -5.52 12.05 -2.74
CA ASN A 406 -5.32 11.95 -1.29
C ASN A 406 -6.28 12.89 -0.53
N GLN A 407 -6.53 14.09 -1.07
CA GLN A 407 -7.46 15.07 -0.50
C GLN A 407 -8.93 14.64 -0.58
N GLY A 408 -9.34 14.15 -1.74
CA GLY A 408 -10.71 13.73 -2.03
C GLY A 408 -11.22 12.64 -1.09
N PRO A 409 -10.59 11.45 -1.07
CA PRO A 409 -11.01 10.38 -0.19
C PRO A 409 -10.87 10.75 1.30
N MET A 410 -9.88 11.55 1.70
CA MET A 410 -9.78 12.03 3.08
C MET A 410 -11.03 12.80 3.48
N LEU A 411 -11.43 13.79 2.69
CA LEU A 411 -12.63 14.59 2.94
C LEU A 411 -13.89 13.71 2.99
N LEU A 412 -14.04 12.81 2.02
CA LEU A 412 -15.23 11.97 1.87
C LEU A 412 -15.34 10.89 2.96
N MET A 413 -14.22 10.30 3.39
CA MET A 413 -14.22 9.31 4.47
C MET A 413 -14.48 9.95 5.83
N ILE A 414 -13.97 11.17 6.08
CA ILE A 414 -14.37 11.94 7.25
C ILE A 414 -15.88 12.26 7.19
N GLU A 415 -16.42 12.57 6.01
CA GLU A 415 -17.86 12.82 5.89
C GLU A 415 -18.69 11.54 6.15
N ASN A 416 -18.24 10.40 5.63
CA ASN A 416 -18.89 9.12 5.93
C ASN A 416 -18.83 8.77 7.43
N HIS A 417 -17.72 9.08 8.11
CA HIS A 417 -17.63 8.93 9.56
C HIS A 417 -18.62 9.84 10.30
N ARG A 418 -18.74 11.11 9.90
CA ARG A 418 -19.60 12.09 10.58
C ARG A 418 -21.09 11.89 10.31
N SER A 419 -21.48 11.58 9.06
CA SER A 419 -22.90 11.56 8.65
C SER A 419 -23.29 10.36 7.78
N GLY A 420 -22.32 9.62 7.24
CA GLY A 420 -22.59 8.54 6.27
C GLY A 420 -23.15 9.05 4.94
N LEU A 421 -22.99 10.33 4.59
CA LEU A 421 -23.63 10.96 3.44
C LEU A 421 -23.38 10.20 2.13
N ILE A 422 -22.12 9.87 1.83
CA ILE A 422 -21.77 9.25 0.56
C ILE A 422 -22.42 7.87 0.47
N TRP A 423 -22.24 7.07 1.51
CA TRP A 423 -22.84 5.74 1.65
C TRP A 423 -24.36 5.74 1.54
N LYS A 424 -25.04 6.65 2.24
CA LYS A 424 -26.51 6.74 2.25
C LYS A 424 -27.08 6.92 0.85
N HIS A 425 -26.46 7.75 0.02
CA HIS A 425 -26.95 7.99 -1.34
C HIS A 425 -26.43 6.95 -2.32
N PHE A 426 -25.13 6.62 -2.31
CA PHE A 426 -24.56 5.72 -3.29
C PHE A 426 -25.19 4.32 -3.26
N MET A 427 -25.47 3.81 -2.06
CA MET A 427 -26.07 2.48 -1.87
C MET A 427 -27.55 2.40 -2.29
N GLN A 428 -28.20 3.53 -2.60
CA GLN A 428 -29.57 3.59 -3.13
C GLN A 428 -29.62 3.50 -4.66
N ILE A 429 -28.47 3.57 -5.34
CA ILE A 429 -28.41 3.52 -6.80
C ILE A 429 -28.80 2.08 -7.24
N PRO A 430 -29.87 1.87 -8.03
CA PRO A 430 -30.38 0.53 -8.32
C PRO A 430 -29.35 -0.40 -8.98
N THR A 431 -28.54 0.12 -9.90
CA THR A 431 -27.48 -0.66 -10.58
C THR A 431 -26.39 -1.12 -9.62
N VAL A 432 -26.06 -0.31 -8.60
CA VAL A 432 -25.09 -0.67 -7.55
C VAL A 432 -25.67 -1.77 -6.67
N THR A 433 -26.92 -1.63 -6.20
CA THR A 433 -27.58 -2.66 -5.38
C THR A 433 -27.68 -4.01 -6.13
N GLN A 434 -28.07 -3.98 -7.42
CA GLN A 434 -28.12 -5.17 -8.26
C GLN A 434 -26.74 -5.79 -8.48
N ALA A 435 -25.71 -4.97 -8.70
CA ALA A 435 -24.34 -5.46 -8.84
C ALA A 435 -23.83 -6.14 -7.57
N MET A 436 -24.08 -5.56 -6.39
CA MET A 436 -23.72 -6.18 -5.12
C MET A 436 -24.42 -7.53 -4.92
N GLN A 437 -25.69 -7.65 -5.32
CA GLN A 437 -26.40 -8.93 -5.32
C GLN A 437 -25.77 -9.94 -6.29
N LYS A 438 -25.41 -9.53 -7.51
CA LYS A 438 -24.70 -10.38 -8.49
C LYS A 438 -23.33 -10.84 -7.98
N ALA A 439 -22.63 -9.97 -7.26
CA ALA A 439 -21.38 -10.27 -6.56
C ALA A 439 -21.56 -11.17 -5.32
N GLY A 440 -22.80 -11.49 -4.94
CA GLY A 440 -23.10 -12.39 -3.83
C GLY A 440 -23.05 -11.74 -2.45
N PHE A 441 -23.07 -10.40 -2.37
CA PHE A 441 -23.11 -9.72 -1.07
C PHE A 441 -24.41 -10.01 -0.32
N LYS A 442 -24.26 -10.31 0.97
CA LYS A 442 -25.33 -10.59 1.93
C LYS A 442 -24.99 -9.96 3.30
N PRO A 443 -25.97 -9.80 4.20
CA PRO A 443 -25.70 -9.43 5.58
C PRO A 443 -24.68 -10.39 6.21
N ASP A 444 -23.72 -9.84 6.93
CA ASP A 444 -22.77 -10.63 7.73
C ASP A 444 -23.44 -11.02 9.04
N ALA A 445 -24.15 -12.15 9.04
CA ALA A 445 -24.71 -12.71 10.26
C ALA A 445 -23.54 -13.21 11.12
N ALA A 446 -23.50 -12.74 12.37
CA ALA A 446 -22.40 -12.88 13.34
C ALA A 446 -21.99 -14.32 13.72
N ASP A 447 -22.52 -15.35 13.06
CA ASP A 447 -22.36 -16.77 13.37
C ASP A 447 -21.93 -17.63 12.16
N THR A 448 -21.37 -17.02 11.10
CA THR A 448 -20.75 -17.80 10.02
C THR A 448 -19.24 -17.65 10.03
N ASP A 449 -18.60 -18.54 10.79
CA ASP A 449 -17.18 -18.96 10.74
C ASP A 449 -16.75 -19.44 9.34
N SER A 450 -16.95 -18.64 8.30
CA SER A 450 -16.54 -18.99 6.94
C SER A 450 -15.10 -18.57 6.62
N LEU A 451 -14.28 -18.30 7.64
CA LEU A 451 -12.83 -18.27 7.51
C LEU A 451 -12.19 -19.67 7.61
N GLU A 452 -12.94 -20.72 7.97
CA GLU A 452 -12.40 -22.08 8.17
C GLU A 452 -11.71 -22.71 6.93
N THR A 453 -11.77 -22.09 5.74
CA THR A 453 -11.17 -22.65 4.51
C THR A 453 -10.11 -21.78 3.83
N ALA A 454 -9.82 -20.56 4.30
CA ALA A 454 -8.85 -19.69 3.63
C ALA A 454 -7.44 -19.89 4.20
N THR A 455 -6.46 -20.20 3.33
CA THR A 455 -5.05 -20.19 3.72
C THR A 455 -4.62 -18.76 4.03
N VAL A 456 -4.12 -18.54 5.25
CA VAL A 456 -3.56 -17.26 5.70
C VAL A 456 -2.05 -17.31 5.52
N TYR A 457 -1.52 -16.41 4.71
CA TYR A 457 -0.10 -16.32 4.41
C TYR A 457 0.62 -15.28 5.25
N GLU A 458 1.86 -15.56 5.61
CA GLU A 458 2.74 -14.60 6.27
C GLU A 458 3.92 -14.31 5.35
N THR A 459 4.35 -13.06 5.29
CA THR A 459 5.56 -12.67 4.57
C THR A 459 6.54 -11.99 5.52
N ALA A 460 7.82 -12.17 5.26
CA ALA A 460 8.90 -11.53 5.97
C ALA A 460 8.75 -10.00 5.94
N ALA A 461 8.84 -9.41 7.13
CA ALA A 461 8.87 -7.97 7.33
C ALA A 461 10.29 -7.56 7.69
N PHE A 462 11.02 -6.98 6.73
CA PHE A 462 12.41 -6.59 6.93
C PHE A 462 12.51 -5.21 7.57
N MET A 463 13.22 -5.14 8.69
CA MET A 463 13.41 -3.90 9.45
C MET A 463 14.89 -3.50 9.43
N PRO A 464 15.25 -2.29 8.98
CA PRO A 464 16.65 -1.86 8.89
C PRO A 464 17.44 -1.98 10.21
N HIS A 465 16.79 -1.78 11.36
CA HIS A 465 17.45 -1.90 12.67
C HIS A 465 17.73 -3.35 13.10
N LEU A 466 17.15 -4.33 12.40
CA LEU A 466 17.38 -5.77 12.58
C LEU A 466 18.21 -6.37 11.43
N ARG A 467 18.98 -5.54 10.72
CA ARG A 467 19.83 -5.95 9.61
C ARG A 467 20.76 -7.10 10.05
N PRO A 468 20.62 -8.32 9.47
CA PRO A 468 21.39 -9.48 9.91
C PRO A 468 22.82 -9.43 9.38
N VAL A 469 23.72 -10.13 10.07
CA VAL A 469 25.14 -10.29 9.68
C VAL A 469 25.43 -11.77 9.47
N TYR A 470 26.00 -12.14 8.33
CA TYR A 470 26.56 -13.46 8.06
C TYR A 470 28.09 -13.41 8.17
N GLU A 471 28.69 -14.27 8.98
CA GLU A 471 30.15 -14.40 9.08
C GLU A 471 30.65 -15.50 8.13
N ALA A 472 31.32 -15.09 7.06
CA ALA A 472 31.90 -16.00 6.08
C ALA A 472 33.30 -16.43 6.52
N ARG A 473 33.53 -17.74 6.57
CA ARG A 473 34.79 -18.33 7.04
C ARG A 473 35.86 -18.33 5.95
N PHE A 474 37.10 -18.06 6.35
CA PHE A 474 38.28 -18.17 5.49
C PHE A 474 38.66 -19.63 5.21
N LEU A 475 38.97 -19.92 3.96
CA LEU A 475 39.54 -21.18 3.48
C LEU A 475 41.06 -21.06 3.40
N LYS A 476 41.77 -21.86 4.22
CA LYS A 476 43.23 -21.90 4.22
C LYS A 476 43.82 -22.73 3.08
N GLU A 477 43.09 -23.76 2.68
CA GLU A 477 43.51 -24.69 1.62
C GLU A 477 43.06 -24.16 0.26
N GLU A 478 43.86 -24.40 -0.78
CA GLU A 478 43.46 -24.06 -2.15
C GLU A 478 42.18 -24.82 -2.51
N TYR A 479 41.08 -24.07 -2.62
CA TYR A 479 39.79 -24.61 -3.05
C TYR A 479 39.55 -24.23 -4.51
N SER A 480 39.44 -25.23 -5.37
CA SER A 480 39.15 -25.02 -6.79
C SER A 480 37.80 -25.59 -7.14
N LEU A 481 36.98 -24.80 -7.83
CA LEU A 481 35.77 -25.32 -8.47
C LEU A 481 36.06 -26.43 -9.49
N ALA A 482 37.28 -26.65 -9.96
CA ALA A 482 37.59 -27.78 -10.85
C ALA A 482 37.66 -29.14 -10.12
N SER A 483 37.85 -29.14 -8.79
CA SER A 483 37.90 -30.35 -7.96
C SER A 483 36.83 -30.41 -6.88
N ALA A 484 36.09 -29.32 -6.65
CA ALA A 484 35.04 -29.19 -5.64
C ALA A 484 33.95 -30.28 -5.73
N SER A 485 33.63 -30.90 -4.59
CA SER A 485 32.50 -31.82 -4.44
C SER A 485 31.43 -31.22 -3.52
N PHE A 486 30.16 -31.49 -3.81
CA PHE A 486 29.05 -31.17 -2.91
C PHE A 486 29.14 -31.92 -1.57
N ALA A 487 29.98 -32.96 -1.48
CA ALA A 487 30.26 -33.70 -0.25
C ALA A 487 31.51 -33.21 0.50
N ASP A 488 32.16 -32.13 0.07
CA ASP A 488 33.39 -31.64 0.71
C ASP A 488 33.12 -31.21 2.17
N PRO A 489 33.85 -31.74 3.16
CA PRO A 489 33.64 -31.42 4.58
C PRO A 489 33.86 -29.94 4.94
N ILE A 490 34.54 -29.18 4.09
CA ILE A 490 34.78 -27.75 4.29
C ILE A 490 33.47 -26.96 4.43
N TRP A 491 32.37 -27.44 3.83
CA TRP A 491 31.07 -26.82 3.93
C TRP A 491 30.42 -27.04 5.30
N GLU A 492 30.77 -28.09 6.04
CA GLU A 492 30.26 -28.30 7.41
C GLU A 492 30.72 -27.22 8.38
N ALA A 493 31.83 -26.56 8.06
CA ALA A 493 32.41 -25.46 8.82
C ALA A 493 31.75 -24.09 8.54
N ALA A 494 30.90 -23.98 7.52
CA ALA A 494 30.20 -22.75 7.16
C ALA A 494 28.81 -22.69 7.82
N THR A 495 28.40 -21.50 8.26
CA THR A 495 27.04 -21.27 8.77
C THR A 495 26.02 -21.61 7.69
N ARG A 496 25.09 -22.52 8.00
CA ARG A 496 24.01 -22.91 7.08
C ARG A 496 22.80 -22.03 7.29
N MET A 497 22.41 -21.33 6.23
CA MET A 497 21.19 -20.52 6.17
C MET A 497 20.08 -21.29 5.47
N VAL A 498 18.83 -21.03 5.86
CA VAL A 498 17.63 -21.65 5.29
C VAL A 498 16.75 -20.51 4.74
N LEU A 499 16.38 -20.56 3.46
CA LEU A 499 15.24 -19.84 2.91
C LEU A 499 14.06 -20.81 2.82
N ASP A 500 13.04 -20.54 3.62
CA ASP A 500 11.79 -21.28 3.67
C ASP A 500 10.61 -20.30 3.80
N LYS A 501 9.41 -20.81 4.04
CA LYS A 501 8.18 -20.00 4.25
C LYS A 501 8.31 -18.83 5.23
N ASN A 502 9.23 -18.86 6.21
CA ASN A 502 9.41 -17.76 7.16
C ASN A 502 10.10 -16.54 6.52
N LEU A 503 10.81 -16.76 5.41
CA LEU A 503 11.49 -15.75 4.60
C LEU A 503 10.78 -15.48 3.27
N LEU A 504 9.53 -15.90 3.16
CA LEU A 504 8.66 -15.62 2.04
C LEU A 504 8.42 -14.11 1.95
N GLN A 505 8.73 -13.49 0.82
CA GLN A 505 8.61 -12.05 0.63
C GLN A 505 7.46 -11.68 -0.31
N ILE A 506 7.31 -12.39 -1.44
CA ILE A 506 6.27 -12.16 -2.43
C ILE A 506 5.38 -13.39 -2.54
N ILE A 507 4.08 -13.14 -2.59
CA ILE A 507 3.07 -14.14 -2.91
C ILE A 507 2.18 -13.59 -4.01
N SER A 508 2.30 -14.19 -5.19
CA SER A 508 1.46 -13.88 -6.35
C SER A 508 0.41 -14.97 -6.55
N LYS A 509 0.84 -16.24 -6.58
CA LYS A 509 -0.04 -17.40 -6.82
C LYS A 509 0.49 -18.59 -6.00
N PRO A 510 0.14 -18.68 -4.72
CA PRO A 510 0.69 -19.73 -3.87
C PRO A 510 0.15 -21.10 -4.32
N PRO A 511 1.02 -22.13 -4.37
CA PRO A 511 0.60 -23.50 -4.65
C PRO A 511 -0.23 -24.09 -3.51
N ALA A 512 -0.82 -25.26 -3.74
CA ALA A 512 -1.59 -25.96 -2.71
C ALA A 512 -0.73 -26.36 -1.49
N ASN A 513 0.58 -26.55 -1.68
CA ASN A 513 1.55 -26.90 -0.64
C ASN A 513 2.80 -26.04 -0.80
N LEU A 514 3.27 -25.41 0.29
CA LEU A 514 4.54 -24.70 0.34
C LEU A 514 5.68 -25.70 0.63
N ASP A 515 6.21 -26.36 -0.39
CA ASP A 515 7.26 -27.37 -0.27
C ASP A 515 8.68 -26.84 -0.59
N PHE A 516 8.79 -25.64 -1.14
CA PHE A 516 10.07 -24.99 -1.41
C PHE A 516 10.91 -24.81 -0.14
N GLN A 517 12.17 -25.26 -0.23
CA GLN A 517 13.20 -24.96 0.75
C GLN A 517 14.55 -24.83 0.05
N MET A 518 15.30 -23.78 0.36
CA MET A 518 16.68 -23.64 -0.08
C MET A 518 17.61 -23.49 1.11
N HIS A 519 18.70 -24.23 1.10
CA HIS A 519 19.84 -23.98 1.97
C HIS A 519 20.91 -23.22 1.22
N TRP A 520 21.58 -22.31 1.91
CA TRP A 520 22.78 -21.68 1.36
C TRP A 520 23.86 -21.50 2.41
N GLN A 521 25.10 -21.52 1.93
CA GLN A 521 26.31 -21.36 2.71
C GLN A 521 27.29 -20.51 1.92
N MET A 522 28.16 -19.80 2.63
CA MET A 522 29.21 -19.00 2.02
C MET A 522 30.56 -19.21 2.73
N LEU A 523 31.59 -19.37 1.90
CA LEU A 523 33.01 -19.45 2.25
C LEU A 523 33.80 -18.44 1.41
N HIS A 524 35.05 -18.14 1.79
CA HIS A 524 35.94 -17.34 0.95
C HIS A 524 37.41 -17.67 1.17
N ASP A 525 38.25 -17.34 0.20
CA ASP A 525 39.72 -17.35 0.33
C ASP A 525 40.28 -15.94 0.05
N SER A 526 41.54 -15.82 -0.41
CA SER A 526 42.15 -14.54 -0.79
C SER A 526 41.63 -13.97 -2.11
N GLU A 527 41.19 -14.81 -3.04
CA GLU A 527 40.86 -14.41 -4.43
C GLU A 527 39.36 -14.42 -4.71
N SER A 528 38.60 -15.30 -4.05
CA SER A 528 37.23 -15.64 -4.40
C SER A 528 36.31 -15.74 -3.18
N ILE A 529 35.01 -15.54 -3.44
CA ILE A 529 33.94 -15.97 -2.54
C ILE A 529 33.19 -17.13 -3.20
N PHE A 530 32.75 -18.08 -2.39
CA PHE A 530 32.05 -19.27 -2.84
C PHE A 530 30.68 -19.33 -2.17
N PHE A 531 29.63 -19.39 -2.97
CA PHE A 531 28.27 -19.68 -2.50
C PHE A 531 27.93 -21.12 -2.85
N ARG A 532 27.39 -21.86 -1.88
CA ARG A 532 26.76 -23.15 -2.10
C ARG A 532 25.26 -23.02 -1.88
N PHE A 533 24.49 -23.65 -2.74
CA PHE A 533 23.03 -23.76 -2.64
C PHE A 533 22.63 -25.23 -2.71
N ASP A 534 21.69 -25.62 -1.86
CA ASP A 534 20.97 -26.89 -1.94
C ASP A 534 19.47 -26.57 -1.96
N VAL A 535 18.85 -26.65 -3.13
CA VAL A 535 17.45 -26.32 -3.38
C VAL A 535 16.64 -27.60 -3.39
N ARG A 536 15.55 -27.60 -2.63
CA ARG A 536 14.50 -28.60 -2.67
C ARG A 536 13.27 -27.97 -3.32
N ASP A 537 12.95 -28.50 -4.48
CA ASP A 537 11.86 -28.06 -5.34
C ASP A 537 11.51 -29.25 -6.24
N THR A 538 10.25 -29.65 -6.18
CA THR A 538 9.76 -30.83 -6.91
C THR A 538 9.39 -30.53 -8.36
N THR A 539 9.23 -29.25 -8.73
CA THR A 539 8.77 -28.80 -10.04
C THR A 539 9.73 -27.76 -10.60
N LEU A 540 10.59 -28.16 -11.54
CA LEU A 540 11.47 -27.19 -12.20
C LEU A 540 10.80 -26.52 -13.41
N HIS A 541 10.70 -25.20 -13.37
CA HIS A 541 10.34 -24.28 -14.43
C HIS A 541 11.53 -23.40 -14.83
N ALA A 542 12.07 -23.65 -16.03
CA ALA A 542 13.24 -22.93 -16.56
C ALA A 542 13.13 -22.69 -18.08
N GLU A 543 12.00 -22.15 -18.52
CA GLU A 543 11.65 -22.02 -19.95
C GLU A 543 12.00 -20.64 -20.54
N ASN A 544 12.32 -19.64 -19.72
CA ASN A 544 12.61 -18.30 -20.22
C ASN A 544 14.05 -18.17 -20.75
N ALA A 545 14.24 -17.25 -21.70
CA ALA A 545 15.57 -16.88 -22.17
C ALA A 545 16.43 -16.25 -21.06
N ASP A 546 17.76 -16.23 -21.26
CA ASP A 546 18.72 -15.75 -20.25
C ASP A 546 18.46 -14.30 -19.79
N GLU A 547 17.89 -13.45 -20.64
CA GLU A 547 17.48 -12.07 -20.29
C GLU A 547 16.29 -12.01 -19.33
N ARG A 548 15.61 -13.13 -19.12
CA ARG A 548 14.36 -13.26 -18.36
C ARG A 548 14.42 -14.39 -17.33
N MET A 549 15.61 -14.84 -16.94
CA MET A 549 15.80 -15.90 -15.92
C MET A 549 15.14 -15.57 -14.57
N TYR A 550 14.90 -14.30 -14.25
CA TYR A 550 14.16 -13.89 -13.05
C TYR A 550 12.67 -14.29 -13.08
N HIS A 551 12.17 -14.86 -14.18
CA HIS A 551 10.85 -15.48 -14.28
C HIS A 551 10.87 -17.01 -14.20
N ASP A 552 12.05 -17.61 -14.06
CA ASP A 552 12.24 -19.05 -13.86
C ASP A 552 12.47 -19.36 -12.36
N ASP A 553 12.52 -20.65 -12.02
CA ASP A 553 13.13 -21.10 -10.78
C ASP A 553 14.60 -20.72 -10.79
N CYS A 554 14.92 -19.80 -9.90
CA CYS A 554 16.22 -19.16 -9.90
C CYS A 554 16.62 -18.73 -8.51
N ILE A 555 17.92 -18.52 -8.35
CA ILE A 555 18.52 -17.90 -7.17
C ILE A 555 19.10 -16.58 -7.61
N GLU A 556 18.77 -15.53 -6.89
CA GLU A 556 19.34 -14.21 -7.07
C GLU A 556 20.32 -13.89 -5.93
N ILE A 557 21.52 -13.47 -6.30
CA ILE A 557 22.57 -13.00 -5.39
C ILE A 557 22.73 -11.50 -5.64
N TYR A 558 22.23 -10.70 -4.70
CA TYR A 558 22.43 -9.26 -4.70
C TYR A 558 23.66 -8.92 -3.87
N LEU A 559 24.57 -8.10 -4.41
CA LEU A 559 25.79 -7.68 -3.75
C LEU A 559 25.96 -6.16 -3.85
N ASN A 560 26.36 -5.52 -2.76
CA ASN A 560 26.94 -4.18 -2.78
C ASN A 560 28.33 -4.21 -2.13
N SER A 561 29.38 -3.96 -2.92
CA SER A 561 30.77 -4.13 -2.46
C SER A 561 31.26 -3.06 -1.47
N ARG A 562 30.48 -2.00 -1.24
CA ARG A 562 30.80 -0.94 -0.26
C ARG A 562 29.98 -1.01 1.02
N ASN A 563 29.08 -1.99 1.12
CA ASN A 563 28.13 -2.09 2.23
C ASN A 563 27.16 -0.90 2.34
N GLU A 564 26.83 -0.28 1.21
CA GLU A 564 25.94 0.88 1.09
C GLU A 564 24.51 0.46 0.69
N LYS A 565 23.63 1.45 0.48
CA LYS A 565 22.29 1.24 -0.11
C LYS A 565 22.45 0.63 -1.51
N PHE A 566 21.76 -0.47 -1.78
CA PHE A 566 21.75 -1.09 -3.10
C PHE A 566 20.92 -0.25 -4.05
N SER A 567 21.45 0.00 -5.24
CA SER A 567 20.72 0.66 -6.32
C SER A 567 20.88 -0.14 -7.60
N TRP A 568 19.79 -0.28 -8.36
CA TRP A 568 19.85 -0.92 -9.66
C TRP A 568 20.88 -0.21 -10.55
N ASN A 569 21.84 -0.97 -11.07
CA ASN A 569 22.98 -0.47 -11.87
C ASN A 569 23.96 0.47 -11.15
N GLY A 570 23.90 0.58 -9.82
CA GLY A 570 24.86 1.37 -9.04
C GLY A 570 26.29 0.88 -9.24
N GLU A 571 27.28 1.76 -9.10
CA GLU A 571 28.68 1.47 -9.44
C GLU A 571 29.20 0.20 -8.74
N HIS A 572 28.80 0.01 -7.49
CA HIS A 572 29.23 -1.06 -6.59
C HIS A 572 28.17 -2.15 -6.40
N ASP A 573 27.09 -2.10 -7.18
CA ASP A 573 25.95 -3.00 -7.11
C ASP A 573 26.00 -4.06 -8.21
N TYR A 574 25.77 -5.31 -7.81
CA TYR A 574 25.80 -6.48 -8.68
C TYR A 574 24.59 -7.36 -8.40
N GLN A 575 24.05 -7.96 -9.46
CA GLN A 575 22.98 -8.94 -9.37
C GLN A 575 23.37 -10.14 -10.21
N ILE A 576 23.63 -11.27 -9.56
CA ILE A 576 23.91 -12.52 -10.23
C ILE A 576 22.67 -13.39 -10.11
N ILE A 577 22.14 -13.86 -11.23
CA ILE A 577 21.03 -14.82 -11.25
C ILE A 577 21.54 -16.14 -11.77
N VAL A 578 21.18 -17.21 -11.08
CA VAL A 578 21.46 -18.58 -11.48
C VAL A 578 20.17 -19.37 -11.57
N SER A 579 20.00 -20.14 -12.62
CA SER A 579 18.81 -20.96 -12.86
C SER A 579 19.24 -22.24 -13.59
N PRO A 580 18.66 -23.41 -13.30
CA PRO A 580 18.82 -24.57 -14.15
C PRO A 580 18.44 -24.27 -15.61
N ASP A 581 18.94 -25.03 -16.56
CA ASP A 581 18.38 -25.04 -17.92
C ASP A 581 17.08 -25.86 -17.95
N ALA A 582 16.30 -25.70 -19.04
CA ALA A 582 15.01 -26.38 -19.20
C ALA A 582 15.12 -27.91 -19.08
N GLU A 583 16.25 -28.49 -19.49
CA GLU A 583 16.52 -29.92 -19.39
C GLU A 583 17.07 -30.36 -18.01
N GLY A 584 17.30 -29.42 -17.09
CA GLY A 584 17.87 -29.67 -15.77
C GLY A 584 19.25 -30.33 -15.80
N GLN A 585 20.05 -30.08 -16.84
CA GLN A 585 21.38 -30.65 -17.09
C GLN A 585 22.51 -29.70 -16.69
N LYS A 586 22.29 -28.39 -16.78
CA LYS A 586 23.30 -27.36 -16.52
C LYS A 586 22.72 -26.21 -15.71
N LEU A 587 23.61 -25.42 -15.14
CA LEU A 587 23.26 -24.16 -14.52
C LEU A 587 23.59 -23.01 -15.47
N ARG A 588 22.59 -22.17 -15.72
CA ARG A 588 22.74 -20.89 -16.40
C ARG A 588 23.12 -19.85 -15.35
N VAL A 589 24.04 -18.95 -15.69
CA VAL A 589 24.57 -17.93 -14.79
C VAL A 589 24.68 -16.62 -15.55
N LYS A 590 24.17 -15.53 -14.98
CA LYS A 590 24.25 -14.21 -15.59
C LYS A 590 24.36 -13.11 -14.56
N GLU A 591 25.21 -12.13 -14.84
CA GLU A 591 25.30 -10.88 -14.09
C GLU A 591 24.50 -9.80 -14.84
N PHE A 592 23.49 -9.23 -14.16
CA PHE A 592 22.46 -8.39 -14.76
C PHE A 592 22.75 -6.88 -14.73
N CYS A 593 23.64 -6.40 -13.85
CA CYS A 593 23.91 -4.95 -13.72
C CYS A 593 25.04 -4.46 -14.64
N LYS A 594 26.08 -5.26 -14.86
CA LYS A 594 27.32 -4.95 -15.61
C LYS A 594 27.50 -5.83 -16.85
N GLY A 595 26.72 -6.90 -16.98
CA GLY A 595 26.54 -7.67 -18.21
C GLY A 595 27.62 -8.73 -18.48
N THR A 596 27.84 -9.03 -19.77
CA THR A 596 28.55 -10.24 -20.21
C THR A 596 30.01 -10.32 -19.76
N GLN A 597 30.70 -9.18 -19.61
CA GLN A 597 32.11 -9.18 -19.20
C GLN A 597 32.32 -9.73 -17.79
N LEU A 598 31.42 -9.40 -16.85
CA LEU A 598 31.46 -9.98 -15.51
C LEU A 598 30.88 -11.39 -15.51
N THR A 599 29.83 -11.63 -16.30
CA THR A 599 29.23 -12.97 -16.45
C THR A 599 30.29 -14.03 -16.82
N ASN A 600 31.18 -13.72 -17.77
CA ASN A 600 32.22 -14.65 -18.23
C ASN A 600 33.32 -14.95 -17.19
N GLN A 601 33.37 -14.21 -16.08
CA GLN A 601 34.32 -14.43 -14.99
C GLN A 601 33.74 -15.30 -13.87
N LEU A 602 32.43 -15.55 -13.89
CA LEU A 602 31.77 -16.43 -12.93
C LEU A 602 32.01 -17.89 -13.32
N GLN A 603 32.28 -18.72 -12.31
CA GLN A 603 32.36 -20.16 -12.47
C GLN A 603 31.29 -20.82 -11.63
N SER A 604 30.80 -21.97 -12.10
CA SER A 604 29.75 -22.71 -11.40
C SER A 604 29.92 -24.22 -11.48
N ARG A 605 29.36 -24.91 -10.48
CA ARG A 605 29.06 -26.33 -10.49
C ARG A 605 27.59 -26.56 -10.24
N PHE A 606 27.07 -27.64 -10.83
CA PHE A 606 25.67 -27.99 -10.79
C PHE A 606 25.51 -29.50 -10.65
N GLN A 607 24.55 -29.91 -9.83
CA GLN A 607 24.12 -31.28 -9.70
C GLN A 607 22.60 -31.33 -9.57
N ARG A 608 21.92 -31.96 -10.53
CA ARG A 608 20.49 -32.26 -10.39
C ARG A 608 20.28 -33.36 -9.35
N LEU A 609 19.26 -33.18 -8.51
CA LEU A 609 18.82 -34.16 -7.51
C LEU A 609 17.40 -34.62 -7.82
N PRO A 610 16.93 -35.75 -7.26
CA PRO A 610 15.56 -36.23 -7.47
C PRO A 610 14.48 -35.23 -7.03
N ASP A 611 14.75 -34.44 -6.00
CA ASP A 611 13.83 -33.48 -5.37
C ASP A 611 14.35 -32.04 -5.39
N GLY A 612 15.22 -31.71 -6.36
CA GLY A 612 15.74 -30.35 -6.56
C GLY A 612 17.12 -30.33 -7.20
N TYR A 613 18.02 -29.49 -6.69
CA TYR A 613 19.39 -29.38 -7.21
C TYR A 613 20.37 -28.76 -6.20
N SER A 614 21.66 -29.02 -6.41
CA SER A 614 22.74 -28.32 -5.72
C SER A 614 23.57 -27.51 -6.72
N ALA A 615 24.02 -26.33 -6.28
CA ALA A 615 24.88 -25.45 -7.06
C ALA A 615 26.01 -24.85 -6.22
N ILE A 616 27.19 -24.65 -6.81
CA ILE A 616 28.26 -23.84 -6.21
C ILE A 616 28.63 -22.76 -7.21
N ILE A 617 28.70 -21.51 -6.77
CA ILE A 617 29.13 -20.36 -7.56
C ILE A 617 30.41 -19.78 -6.96
N GLU A 618 31.42 -19.57 -7.79
CA GLU A 618 32.63 -18.82 -7.46
C GLU A 618 32.55 -17.43 -8.07
N ILE A 619 32.76 -16.43 -7.23
CA ILE A 619 32.74 -15.02 -7.59
C ILE A 619 34.13 -14.44 -7.29
N PRO A 620 34.91 -14.04 -8.31
CA PRO A 620 36.23 -13.46 -8.12
C PRO A 620 36.16 -12.11 -7.41
N LYS A 621 36.75 -11.98 -6.23
CA LYS A 621 36.66 -10.77 -5.39
C LYS A 621 37.12 -9.52 -6.14
N LYS A 622 38.21 -9.61 -6.89
CA LYS A 622 38.76 -8.49 -7.65
C LYS A 622 37.78 -7.95 -8.69
N ALA A 623 37.07 -8.83 -9.39
CA ALA A 623 36.12 -8.44 -10.44
C ALA A 623 34.86 -7.76 -9.88
N PHE A 624 34.48 -8.11 -8.66
CA PHE A 624 33.29 -7.61 -7.96
C PHE A 624 33.61 -6.54 -6.91
N GLY A 625 34.82 -5.96 -6.93
CA GLY A 625 35.20 -4.88 -6.02
C GLY A 625 35.35 -5.29 -4.54
N LEU A 626 35.52 -6.59 -4.27
CA LEU A 626 35.61 -7.18 -2.93
C LEU A 626 37.04 -7.53 -2.48
N ALA A 627 38.07 -7.26 -3.30
CA ALA A 627 39.45 -7.69 -3.01
C ALA A 627 39.99 -7.17 -1.67
N ALA A 628 39.61 -5.96 -1.27
CA ALA A 628 40.00 -5.34 0.00
C ALA A 628 38.84 -5.25 1.00
N ALA A 629 37.73 -5.95 0.76
CA ALA A 629 36.57 -5.88 1.64
C ALA A 629 36.81 -6.71 2.90
N GLU A 630 36.53 -6.13 4.07
CA GLU A 630 36.32 -6.88 5.32
C GLU A 630 34.84 -7.18 5.53
N ARG A 631 33.97 -6.31 4.98
CA ARG A 631 32.52 -6.42 5.00
C ARG A 631 31.92 -5.92 3.69
N PHE A 632 30.78 -6.45 3.31
CA PHE A 632 29.99 -5.99 2.16
C PHE A 632 28.50 -6.26 2.41
N ALA A 633 27.60 -5.66 1.63
CA ALA A 633 26.18 -5.98 1.74
C ALA A 633 25.82 -7.11 0.77
N ALA A 634 24.97 -8.04 1.20
CA ALA A 634 24.46 -9.11 0.34
C ALA A 634 23.05 -9.52 0.70
N SER A 635 22.31 -10.03 -0.28
CA SER A 635 21.07 -10.76 -0.03
C SER A 635 20.93 -11.89 -1.01
N ILE A 636 20.43 -13.02 -0.52
CA ILE A 636 20.11 -14.19 -1.33
C ILE A 636 18.60 -14.28 -1.44
N ALA A 637 18.09 -14.39 -2.65
CA ALA A 637 16.69 -14.67 -2.90
C ALA A 637 16.53 -15.92 -3.77
N ALA A 638 15.39 -16.56 -3.66
CA ALA A 638 15.01 -17.68 -4.52
C ALA A 638 13.59 -17.49 -5.04
N HIS A 639 13.40 -17.83 -6.31
CA HIS A 639 12.11 -17.86 -6.98
C HIS A 639 11.65 -19.30 -7.08
N ASP A 640 10.36 -19.49 -6.83
CA ASP A 640 9.63 -20.74 -6.94
C ASP A 640 8.44 -20.49 -7.86
N VAL A 641 8.41 -21.19 -9.00
CA VAL A 641 7.54 -20.95 -10.15
C VAL A 641 6.92 -22.27 -10.61
N ASP A 642 5.73 -22.56 -10.09
CA ASP A 642 4.99 -23.78 -10.41
C ASP A 642 4.07 -23.65 -11.65
N ALA A 643 3.79 -22.42 -12.12
CA ALA A 643 2.90 -22.16 -13.25
C ALA A 643 3.49 -21.21 -14.31
N SER A 644 3.00 -21.32 -15.55
CA SER A 644 3.56 -20.66 -16.75
C SER A 644 3.74 -19.13 -16.60
N GLY A 645 4.97 -18.71 -16.31
CA GLY A 645 5.53 -17.40 -16.70
C GLY A 645 5.41 -16.21 -15.73
N THR A 646 5.01 -16.40 -14.47
CA THR A 646 5.05 -15.34 -13.44
C THR A 646 5.65 -15.86 -12.14
N VAL A 647 6.51 -15.08 -11.46
CA VAL A 647 7.03 -15.46 -10.14
C VAL A 647 5.88 -15.66 -9.17
N ASP A 648 5.66 -16.91 -8.79
CA ASP A 648 4.55 -17.31 -7.95
C ASP A 648 4.88 -17.00 -6.49
N MET A 649 6.12 -17.32 -6.08
CA MET A 649 6.66 -17.01 -4.77
C MET A 649 8.11 -16.53 -4.85
N LYS A 650 8.48 -15.57 -3.99
CA LYS A 650 9.87 -15.12 -3.81
C LYS A 650 10.25 -15.21 -2.35
N TYR A 651 11.31 -15.94 -2.05
CA TYR A 651 11.93 -16.04 -0.74
C TYR A 651 13.16 -15.15 -0.71
N CYS A 652 13.42 -14.46 0.39
CA CYS A 652 14.53 -13.52 0.47
C CYS A 652 15.15 -13.52 1.86
N TRP A 653 16.48 -13.53 1.94
CA TRP A 653 17.18 -13.47 3.21
C TRP A 653 16.92 -12.14 3.93
N PHE A 654 17.16 -11.02 3.26
CA PHE A 654 16.90 -9.68 3.78
C PHE A 654 16.95 -8.63 2.66
N PHE A 655 15.82 -7.95 2.39
CA PHE A 655 15.75 -6.94 1.34
C PHE A 655 14.64 -5.93 1.62
N THR A 656 14.99 -4.69 1.93
CA THR A 656 14.00 -3.61 2.14
C THR A 656 13.67 -2.90 0.82
N GLN A 657 12.58 -2.14 0.77
CA GLN A 657 12.25 -1.25 -0.35
C GLN A 657 11.67 0.06 0.20
N PRO A 658 11.82 1.21 -0.50
CA PRO A 658 12.60 1.44 -1.71
C PRO A 658 14.09 1.72 -1.42
N GLU A 659 14.47 1.94 -0.15
CA GLU A 659 15.85 2.23 0.25
C GLU A 659 16.82 1.04 0.16
N THR A 660 16.38 -0.08 -0.45
CA THR A 660 17.09 -1.33 -0.73
C THR A 660 18.33 -1.57 0.12
N ILE A 661 18.10 -1.87 1.40
CA ILE A 661 19.12 -2.30 2.34
C ILE A 661 19.18 -3.83 2.29
N LEU A 662 20.36 -4.36 1.99
CA LEU A 662 20.63 -5.80 2.03
C LEU A 662 21.15 -6.20 3.41
N ALA A 663 21.25 -7.50 3.70
CA ALA A 663 21.99 -7.94 4.88
C ALA A 663 23.49 -7.60 4.77
N GLU A 664 24.24 -7.86 5.84
CA GLU A 664 25.68 -7.65 5.85
C GLU A 664 26.43 -8.99 5.87
N VAL A 665 27.53 -9.06 5.15
CA VAL A 665 28.47 -10.18 5.19
C VAL A 665 29.80 -9.67 5.72
N LYS A 666 30.34 -10.37 6.72
CA LYS A 666 31.66 -10.14 7.30
C LYS A 666 32.61 -11.26 6.89
N LEU A 667 33.71 -10.91 6.26
CA LEU A 667 34.77 -11.83 5.83
C LEU A 667 35.73 -12.05 7.01
N LEU A 668 35.71 -13.23 7.61
CA LEU A 668 36.62 -13.58 8.68
C LEU A 668 38.02 -13.80 8.11
N GLN A 669 39.06 -13.31 8.79
CA GLN A 669 40.44 -13.63 8.44
C GLN A 669 40.89 -14.86 9.22
N ASP A 670 41.97 -15.47 8.78
CA ASP A 670 42.60 -16.55 9.53
C ASP A 670 43.14 -16.02 10.86
N ASN A 671 42.57 -16.48 11.99
CA ASN A 671 43.06 -16.17 13.34
C ASN A 671 44.09 -17.21 13.78
#